data_AF-A0A5J9W1B0-F1
#
_entry.id   AF-A0A5J9W1B0-F1
#
_cell.length_a   1.000
_cell.length_b   1.000
_cell.length_c   1.000
_cell.angle_alpha   90.00
_cell.angle_beta   90.00
_cell.angle_gamma   90.00
#
_symmetry.space_group_name_H-M   'P 1'
#
loop_
_entity.id
_entity.type
_entity.pdbx_description
1 polymer ?
#
loop_
_entity_poly.entity_id
_entity_poly.type
_entity_poly.pdbx_seq_one_letter_code
_entity_poly.pdbx_strand_id
1 'polypeptide(L)'
;MRTEVIVADTIDAAAERILIELKKELIARRISSRNNVIYFDGWDGLGASAVLRAIAARGTATSKQEPAASTGSGSVSAGLEFEQVIHIDCSKWESRRALQKAVAEQLELPAKVMEMFDKQEEEDDFRGVAQYSRTEVEHVTRVMYQHIQKLNRRLLVIFHNGSSEEIDLASLCGFPLSGYSTNKMLWTFQGRFRLKPRSKVDSALKSAGTTDAFLSATSLIPYSHDLWYYCVREEADELVAAFKINTDPQGVISQHAQVLVECFMYMLELCHIRHQSIYYDLATHSANYWICDGVINQPRLGETGIGAYDGDDGLWRTTEALQCEMQLDVEYHQDLLPLHLARFVERKPYWTSPACGIFLLTPTTRAIFQHSLEKIISVLKLSCCTINFPSFPFLCCHNLRFLWLDHCQVVKISSSTTCGAGTEDDDIRRCFQRLWVLDVRYTVGCDKILSAQMMDIMTHLRELNVMGAQGWDIGQLQGRLPNIRKLRVQKSTTIHCSCSEDDLFSEANKMELLDFSGNETDDSMRSLCVPGVGNSNSCLETVIVDGYARLEKISFKGCTNLKNILLRGELDNLYALDISSTAVKTLDLTTIETLFLDELFLLDCKKLCAVMWPPKDKRDSNIPGKLRIDTTQSAQPTWCGGQEENSSTGTLLSYIPVLHGNQLMSEFDWYISLRDPRLLVSLEPVYSSSRKTYVEISSTNVATGSSKYERTVERGRMSLMPMISTQQQKQSMCALIYADITMERLQQGDDESNYYATGIGWMWPCPDAPHLPKQSCYMQIQDQQGTITVPDFVIHHAKILHVKDSLSITILPSSVVSGSEWHVLEWCRIERCPKLEYVFEPGHIRGQSFEYKLKTFWASQLLKAYYIWKWGEPSIVYRICDDLTYLHLDFCPRLVHILPLGLLMNTSREEGANHSFRCLETLEIMWCGDLREVFPLDLQLSQLSQQQQRQRHLLSRLLQQRQRLEQLWQQERQQELQLQKLERQRQLQLQQERQLRRQREDLEQQRQERALPVQLQGLELERLQLQEKERRLR
;
A
#
# COMPACT_ATOMS: atom_id res chain seq x y z
N MET A 1 10.11 -12.67 -34.79
CA MET A 1 9.80 -11.37 -35.39
C MET A 1 10.16 -11.33 -36.88
N ARG A 2 9.18 -11.13 -37.77
CA ARG A 2 9.34 -10.77 -39.20
C ARG A 2 9.55 -9.27 -39.31
N THR A 3 10.48 -8.80 -40.15
CA THR A 3 10.68 -7.36 -40.43
C THR A 3 10.19 -7.01 -41.84
N GLU A 4 9.48 -5.89 -41.99
CA GLU A 4 9.03 -5.36 -43.28
C GLU A 4 9.06 -3.83 -43.30
N VAL A 5 9.40 -3.26 -44.46
CA VAL A 5 9.47 -1.80 -44.67
C VAL A 5 8.36 -1.38 -45.62
N ILE A 6 7.51 -0.47 -45.15
CA ILE A 6 6.34 0.05 -45.84
C ILE A 6 6.71 1.38 -46.50
N VAL A 7 6.58 1.46 -47.82
CA VAL A 7 6.77 2.72 -48.55
C VAL A 7 5.51 3.59 -48.40
N ALA A 8 5.59 4.71 -47.70
CA ALA A 8 4.48 5.64 -47.51
C ALA A 8 4.98 7.08 -47.35
N ASP A 9 4.28 8.01 -48.03
CA ASP A 9 4.58 9.44 -48.01
C ASP A 9 3.54 10.26 -47.23
N THR A 10 2.55 9.60 -46.58
CA THR A 10 1.57 10.21 -45.66
C THR A 10 1.14 9.23 -44.56
N ILE A 11 0.56 9.76 -43.47
CA ILE A 11 -0.06 8.99 -42.38
C ILE A 11 -1.16 8.08 -42.94
N ASP A 12 -2.03 8.62 -43.80
CA ASP A 12 -3.13 7.88 -44.42
C ASP A 12 -2.66 6.69 -45.26
N ALA A 13 -1.60 6.88 -46.07
CA ALA A 13 -1.04 5.83 -46.91
C ALA A 13 -0.34 4.74 -46.10
N ALA A 14 0.33 5.10 -44.99
CA ALA A 14 0.87 4.14 -44.04
C ALA A 14 -0.25 3.34 -43.37
N ALA A 15 -1.30 4.02 -42.90
CA ALA A 15 -2.46 3.40 -42.27
C ALA A 15 -3.19 2.42 -43.22
N GLU A 16 -3.36 2.76 -44.50
CA GLU A 16 -3.93 1.83 -45.50
C GLU A 16 -3.09 0.56 -45.67
N ARG A 17 -1.76 0.70 -45.76
CA ARG A 17 -0.87 -0.45 -45.96
C ARG A 17 -0.79 -1.36 -44.73
N ILE A 18 -0.84 -0.80 -43.51
CA ILE A 18 -0.93 -1.58 -42.28
C ILE A 18 -2.29 -2.28 -42.17
N LEU A 19 -3.39 -1.59 -42.53
CA LEU A 19 -4.71 -2.22 -42.63
C LEU A 19 -4.72 -3.39 -43.61
N ILE A 20 -4.00 -3.32 -44.73
CA ILE A 20 -3.84 -4.45 -45.65
C ILE A 20 -3.05 -5.60 -44.97
N GLU A 21 -1.96 -5.32 -44.26
CA GLU A 21 -1.20 -6.37 -43.53
C GLU A 21 -2.05 -7.07 -42.46
N LEU A 22 -2.85 -6.32 -41.69
CA LEU A 22 -3.79 -6.85 -40.69
C LEU A 22 -4.86 -7.79 -41.32
N LYS A 23 -5.12 -7.68 -42.63
CA LYS A 23 -6.10 -8.49 -43.39
C LYS A 23 -5.51 -9.74 -44.07
N LYS A 24 -4.18 -9.87 -44.23
CA LYS A 24 -3.54 -10.91 -45.08
C LYS A 24 -3.80 -12.39 -44.67
N GLU A 25 -4.52 -12.65 -43.57
CA GLU A 25 -4.74 -14.00 -43.03
C GLU A 25 -5.94 -14.77 -43.57
N LEU A 26 -6.85 -14.15 -44.32
CA LEU A 26 -8.03 -14.85 -44.86
C LEU A 26 -7.71 -15.99 -45.86
N ILE A 27 -6.47 -16.07 -46.36
CA ILE A 27 -6.08 -16.97 -47.47
C ILE A 27 -5.00 -18.00 -47.06
N ALA A 28 -4.20 -17.74 -46.01
CA ALA A 28 -3.02 -18.56 -45.69
C ALA A 28 -3.33 -19.75 -44.73
N ARG A 29 -3.66 -20.92 -45.29
CA ARG A 29 -3.85 -22.20 -44.54
C ARG A 29 -2.54 -22.84 -44.02
N ARG A 30 -1.63 -22.08 -43.40
CA ARG A 30 -0.46 -22.62 -42.68
C ARG A 30 -0.38 -22.08 -41.25
N ILE A 31 -0.13 -22.99 -40.32
CA ILE A 31 -0.42 -22.84 -38.87
C ILE A 31 0.71 -22.12 -38.11
N SER A 32 1.86 -21.88 -38.73
CA SER A 32 3.10 -21.45 -38.06
C SER A 32 3.56 -20.01 -38.33
N SER A 33 2.71 -19.14 -38.90
CA SER A 33 3.13 -17.79 -39.34
C SER A 33 2.00 -16.75 -39.31
N ARG A 34 1.15 -16.77 -38.27
CA ARG A 34 0.20 -15.68 -38.03
C ARG A 34 0.89 -14.59 -37.23
N ASN A 35 0.87 -13.37 -37.75
CA ASN A 35 1.42 -12.21 -37.05
C ASN A 35 0.27 -11.54 -36.30
N ASN A 36 0.05 -11.93 -35.06
CA ASN A 36 -1.02 -11.39 -34.23
C ASN A 36 -0.57 -10.16 -33.44
N VAL A 37 0.70 -10.11 -33.04
CA VAL A 37 1.31 -8.93 -32.39
C VAL A 37 2.23 -8.22 -33.38
N ILE A 38 1.86 -7.01 -33.76
CA ILE A 38 2.56 -6.18 -34.75
C ILE A 38 3.03 -4.88 -34.11
N TYR A 39 4.34 -4.66 -34.12
CA TYR A 39 4.95 -3.38 -33.76
C TYR A 39 5.05 -2.48 -35.00
N PHE A 40 4.71 -1.20 -34.86
CA PHE A 40 4.94 -0.18 -35.88
C PHE A 40 5.88 0.92 -35.38
N ASP A 41 7.00 1.07 -36.09
CA ASP A 41 8.11 1.96 -35.76
C ASP A 41 7.86 3.41 -36.23
N GLY A 42 6.94 3.66 -37.16
CA GLY A 42 6.82 4.95 -37.85
C GLY A 42 7.95 5.17 -38.86
N TRP A 43 8.28 6.42 -39.17
CA TRP A 43 9.50 6.78 -39.88
C TRP A 43 10.61 6.97 -38.84
N ASP A 44 11.25 5.88 -38.42
CA ASP A 44 12.24 5.82 -37.31
C ASP A 44 11.74 6.38 -35.95
N GLY A 45 10.43 6.57 -35.78
CA GLY A 45 9.79 7.03 -34.54
C GLY A 45 8.63 7.96 -34.73
N LEU A 46 8.81 9.01 -35.53
CA LEU A 46 7.77 10.02 -35.72
C LEU A 46 6.67 9.50 -36.65
N GLY A 47 5.46 10.01 -36.42
CA GLY A 47 4.24 9.61 -37.12
C GLY A 47 3.68 8.24 -36.69
N ALA A 48 4.35 7.51 -35.81
CA ALA A 48 3.88 6.20 -35.36
C ALA A 48 2.56 6.31 -34.59
N SER A 49 2.44 7.29 -33.69
CA SER A 49 1.21 7.55 -32.93
C SER A 49 0.07 7.97 -33.86
N ALA A 50 0.34 8.93 -34.76
CA ALA A 50 -0.60 9.42 -35.77
C ALA A 50 -1.17 8.30 -36.66
N VAL A 51 -0.33 7.36 -37.13
CA VAL A 51 -0.80 6.21 -37.92
C VAL A 51 -1.68 5.27 -37.10
N LEU A 52 -1.32 4.96 -35.85
CA LEU A 52 -2.14 4.11 -34.98
C LEU A 52 -3.51 4.74 -34.69
N ARG A 53 -3.56 6.05 -34.41
CA ARG A 53 -4.81 6.78 -34.17
C ARG A 53 -5.66 6.89 -35.44
N ALA A 54 -5.05 7.10 -36.61
CA ALA A 54 -5.75 7.07 -37.89
C ALA A 54 -6.40 5.69 -38.17
N ILE A 55 -5.71 4.59 -37.83
CA ILE A 55 -6.28 3.23 -37.90
C ILE A 55 -7.44 3.06 -36.91
N ALA A 56 -7.33 3.56 -35.67
CA ALA A 56 -8.39 3.52 -34.67
C ALA A 56 -9.65 4.29 -35.12
N ALA A 57 -9.48 5.49 -35.68
CA ALA A 57 -10.57 6.31 -36.21
C ALA A 57 -11.29 5.63 -37.39
N ARG A 58 -10.54 5.00 -38.30
CA ARG A 58 -11.11 4.26 -39.43
C ARG A 58 -11.90 3.03 -38.98
N GLY A 59 -11.39 2.28 -38.02
CA GLY A 59 -12.05 1.09 -37.48
C GLY A 59 -13.31 1.38 -36.66
N THR A 60 -13.38 2.54 -36.00
CA THR A 60 -14.58 2.98 -35.26
C THR A 60 -15.65 3.62 -36.17
N ALA A 61 -15.26 4.16 -37.34
CA ALA A 61 -16.21 4.64 -38.33
C ALA A 61 -16.99 3.49 -39.00
N THR A 62 -16.34 2.35 -39.27
CA THR A 62 -16.98 1.16 -39.88
C THR A 62 -17.93 0.41 -38.94
N SER A 63 -17.81 0.56 -37.61
CA SER A 63 -18.75 -0.09 -36.66
C SER A 63 -20.05 0.68 -36.43
N LYS A 64 -20.15 1.94 -36.86
CA LYS A 64 -21.32 2.81 -36.65
C LYS A 64 -22.32 2.88 -37.82
N GLN A 65 -22.08 2.16 -38.93
CA GLN A 65 -23.04 2.09 -40.03
C GLN A 65 -24.07 0.97 -39.82
N GLU A 66 -25.28 1.34 -39.39
CA GLU A 66 -26.44 0.46 -39.55
C GLU A 66 -26.75 0.23 -41.05
N PRO A 67 -27.26 -0.95 -41.43
CA PRO A 67 -27.52 -1.28 -42.83
C PRO A 67 -28.77 -0.56 -43.36
N ALA A 68 -28.59 0.64 -43.90
CA ALA A 68 -29.62 1.33 -44.66
C ALA A 68 -30.02 0.53 -45.91
N ALA A 69 -31.31 0.27 -46.08
CA ALA A 69 -31.81 -0.61 -47.13
C ALA A 69 -31.85 0.06 -48.52
N SER A 70 -31.15 -0.57 -49.49
CA SER A 70 -31.26 -0.34 -50.95
C SER A 70 -30.73 1.02 -51.47
N THR A 71 -30.25 1.20 -52.71
CA THR A 71 -30.35 0.42 -53.95
C THR A 71 -29.05 0.47 -54.80
N GLY A 72 -28.71 -0.64 -55.45
CA GLY A 72 -28.25 -0.65 -56.86
C GLY A 72 -26.95 0.04 -57.29
N SER A 73 -25.77 -0.44 -56.86
CA SER A 73 -24.61 -0.56 -57.75
C SER A 73 -23.62 -1.60 -57.24
N GLY A 74 -23.00 -2.35 -58.15
CA GLY A 74 -22.18 -3.52 -57.81
C GLY A 74 -20.77 -3.16 -57.29
N SER A 75 -20.65 -2.98 -55.98
CA SER A 75 -19.40 -3.16 -55.25
C SER A 75 -19.64 -4.19 -54.14
N VAL A 76 -18.81 -5.23 -54.09
CA VAL A 76 -18.99 -6.35 -53.15
C VAL A 76 -18.64 -5.87 -51.74
N SER A 77 -19.66 -5.73 -50.87
CA SER A 77 -19.51 -5.46 -49.45
C SER A 77 -18.94 -6.68 -48.71
N ALA A 78 -17.63 -6.89 -48.86
CA ALA A 78 -16.93 -8.01 -48.26
C ALA A 78 -16.63 -7.79 -46.77
N GLY A 79 -17.48 -8.34 -45.90
CA GLY A 79 -17.09 -8.93 -44.61
C GLY A 79 -16.61 -8.01 -43.48
N LEU A 80 -17.33 -8.10 -42.35
CA LEU A 80 -16.92 -7.68 -41.00
C LEU A 80 -15.45 -8.03 -40.70
N GLU A 81 -14.53 -7.05 -40.70
CA GLU A 81 -13.09 -7.37 -40.57
C GLU A 81 -12.51 -7.25 -39.15
N PHE A 82 -13.03 -6.38 -38.30
CA PHE A 82 -12.90 -6.46 -36.83
C PHE A 82 -14.21 -5.97 -36.22
N GLU A 83 -14.76 -6.72 -35.27
CA GLU A 83 -16.08 -6.44 -34.69
C GLU A 83 -16.02 -5.39 -33.56
N GLN A 84 -14.85 -5.23 -32.95
CA GLN A 84 -14.59 -4.20 -31.95
C GLN A 84 -13.11 -3.81 -32.01
N VAL A 85 -12.86 -2.50 -31.97
CA VAL A 85 -11.52 -1.92 -31.89
C VAL A 85 -11.35 -1.34 -30.50
N ILE A 86 -10.28 -1.74 -29.82
CA ILE A 86 -9.94 -1.31 -28.46
C ILE A 86 -8.70 -0.43 -28.58
N HIS A 87 -8.84 0.87 -28.32
CA HIS A 87 -7.75 1.84 -28.41
C HIS A 87 -7.29 2.21 -27.00
N ILE A 88 -6.02 1.91 -26.70
CA ILE A 88 -5.39 2.10 -25.41
C ILE A 88 -4.23 3.08 -25.60
N ASP A 89 -4.42 4.33 -25.18
CA ASP A 89 -3.37 5.35 -25.21
C ASP A 89 -2.69 5.44 -23.84
N CYS A 90 -1.65 4.62 -23.63
CA CYS A 90 -0.76 4.71 -22.46
C CYS A 90 0.58 5.35 -22.85
N SER A 91 0.56 6.34 -23.75
CA SER A 91 1.77 7.10 -24.15
C SER A 91 2.50 7.70 -22.95
N LYS A 92 1.75 8.13 -21.93
CA LYS A 92 2.25 8.44 -20.60
C LYS A 92 2.18 7.18 -19.74
N TRP A 93 3.31 6.54 -19.50
CA TRP A 93 3.34 5.32 -18.68
C TRP A 93 3.28 5.65 -17.19
N GLU A 94 2.21 5.22 -16.53
CA GLU A 94 2.12 5.26 -15.07
C GLU A 94 2.58 3.93 -14.46
N SER A 95 1.86 2.84 -14.70
CA SER A 95 2.18 1.51 -14.15
C SER A 95 1.44 0.38 -14.88
N ARG A 96 1.80 -0.86 -14.58
CA ARG A 96 1.07 -2.05 -15.08
C ARG A 96 -0.38 -2.07 -14.56
N ARG A 97 -0.62 -1.61 -13.33
CA ARG A 97 -1.96 -1.43 -12.75
C ARG A 97 -2.80 -0.44 -13.55
N ALA A 98 -2.24 0.73 -13.88
CA ALA A 98 -2.93 1.78 -14.63
C ALA A 98 -3.30 1.32 -16.05
N LEU A 99 -2.39 0.63 -16.75
CA LEU A 99 -2.68 -0.04 -18.02
C LEU A 99 -3.86 -1.02 -17.88
N GLN A 100 -3.83 -1.90 -16.87
CA GLN A 100 -4.88 -2.89 -16.67
C GLN A 100 -6.26 -2.23 -16.40
N LYS A 101 -6.28 -1.12 -15.64
CA LYS A 101 -7.48 -0.30 -15.35
C LYS A 101 -8.01 0.37 -16.62
N ALA A 102 -7.16 0.99 -17.42
CA ALA A 102 -7.54 1.59 -18.71
C ALA A 102 -8.12 0.55 -19.70
N VAL A 103 -7.58 -0.67 -19.73
CA VAL A 103 -8.17 -1.76 -20.54
C VAL A 103 -9.52 -2.22 -19.99
N ALA A 104 -9.69 -2.29 -18.67
CA ALA A 104 -10.97 -2.64 -18.04
C ALA A 104 -12.08 -1.62 -18.37
N GLU A 105 -11.74 -0.33 -18.43
CA GLU A 105 -12.63 0.75 -18.86
C GLU A 105 -13.02 0.63 -20.34
N GLN A 106 -12.06 0.39 -21.24
CA GLN A 106 -12.33 0.18 -22.68
C GLN A 106 -13.10 -1.12 -22.98
N LEU A 107 -13.13 -2.07 -22.05
CA LEU A 107 -13.94 -3.29 -22.10
C LEU A 107 -15.32 -3.12 -21.42
N GLU A 108 -15.65 -1.92 -20.91
CA GLU A 108 -16.89 -1.63 -20.19
C GLU A 108 -17.17 -2.63 -19.05
N LEU A 109 -16.12 -3.01 -18.29
CA LEU A 109 -16.27 -3.99 -17.23
C LEU A 109 -17.18 -3.49 -16.08
N PRO A 110 -17.93 -4.37 -15.40
CA PRO A 110 -18.85 -3.97 -14.34
C PRO A 110 -18.15 -3.19 -13.21
N ALA A 111 -18.85 -2.24 -12.59
CA ALA A 111 -18.33 -1.41 -11.49
C ALA A 111 -17.62 -2.21 -10.38
N LYS A 112 -18.10 -3.42 -10.08
CA LYS A 112 -17.46 -4.36 -9.13
C LYS A 112 -16.00 -4.71 -9.47
N VAL A 113 -15.58 -4.62 -10.74
CA VAL A 113 -14.19 -4.81 -11.16
C VAL A 113 -13.37 -3.54 -10.90
N MET A 114 -13.97 -2.36 -11.08
CA MET A 114 -13.34 -1.08 -10.72
C MET A 114 -13.12 -0.96 -9.21
N GLU A 115 -14.11 -1.37 -8.40
CA GLU A 115 -13.99 -1.52 -6.94
C GLU A 115 -12.82 -2.43 -6.52
N MET A 116 -12.43 -3.42 -7.33
CA MET A 116 -11.27 -4.28 -7.06
C MET A 116 -9.93 -3.56 -7.32
N PHE A 117 -9.88 -2.66 -8.31
CA PHE A 117 -8.72 -1.79 -8.52
C PHE A 117 -8.59 -0.81 -7.35
N ASP A 118 -9.66 -0.09 -7.04
CA ASP A 118 -9.65 0.96 -6.01
C ASP A 118 -9.28 0.39 -4.63
N LYS A 119 -9.84 -0.78 -4.27
CA LYS A 119 -9.47 -1.50 -3.04
C LYS A 119 -8.00 -1.92 -3.02
N GLN A 120 -7.45 -2.38 -4.14
CA GLN A 120 -6.05 -2.81 -4.17
C GLN A 120 -5.10 -1.61 -4.25
N GLU A 121 -5.48 -0.50 -4.88
CA GLU A 121 -4.75 0.77 -4.84
C GLU A 121 -4.68 1.34 -3.42
N GLU A 122 -5.75 1.21 -2.63
CA GLU A 122 -5.79 1.56 -1.22
C GLU A 122 -4.88 0.64 -0.38
N GLU A 123 -4.97 -0.69 -0.55
CA GLU A 123 -4.06 -1.63 0.11
C GLU A 123 -2.58 -1.40 -0.28
N ASP A 124 -2.31 -1.03 -1.53
CA ASP A 124 -0.97 -0.69 -2.03
C ASP A 124 -0.49 0.65 -1.44
N ASP A 125 -1.36 1.63 -1.20
CA ASP A 125 -1.06 2.87 -0.45
C ASP A 125 -0.64 2.57 1.01
N PHE A 126 -1.37 1.69 1.73
CA PHE A 126 -1.02 1.28 3.10
C PHE A 126 0.22 0.37 3.19
N ARG A 127 0.57 -0.32 2.10
CA ARG A 127 1.84 -1.07 1.95
C ARG A 127 3.01 -0.20 1.50
N GLY A 128 2.79 1.09 1.22
CA GLY A 128 3.81 2.01 0.70
C GLY A 128 4.34 1.63 -0.69
N VAL A 129 3.54 0.93 -1.51
CA VAL A 129 3.91 0.56 -2.88
C VAL A 129 3.72 1.78 -3.79
N ALA A 130 4.84 2.38 -4.20
CA ALA A 130 4.86 3.54 -5.09
C ALA A 130 4.03 3.31 -6.37
N GLN A 131 3.29 4.33 -6.82
CA GLN A 131 2.32 4.19 -7.91
C GLN A 131 2.92 3.58 -9.19
N TYR A 132 4.16 3.94 -9.52
CA TYR A 132 4.85 3.46 -10.73
C TYR A 132 5.30 2.00 -10.67
N SER A 133 5.48 1.43 -9.46
CA SER A 133 5.90 0.03 -9.28
C SER A 133 4.73 -0.95 -9.11
N ARG A 134 3.48 -0.47 -9.17
CA ARG A 134 2.27 -1.32 -9.06
C ARG A 134 2.15 -2.25 -10.27
N THR A 135 2.24 -3.56 -9.98
CA THR A 135 2.01 -4.67 -10.91
C THR A 135 0.53 -4.80 -11.28
N GLU A 136 0.10 -5.87 -11.93
CA GLU A 136 -1.29 -6.17 -12.28
C GLU A 136 -2.07 -6.96 -11.20
N VAL A 137 -3.41 -6.90 -11.19
CA VAL A 137 -4.27 -7.75 -10.35
C VAL A 137 -4.58 -9.06 -11.08
N GLU A 138 -3.99 -10.18 -10.65
CA GLU A 138 -4.18 -11.51 -11.28
C GLU A 138 -5.67 -11.90 -11.39
N HIS A 139 -6.47 -11.63 -10.35
CA HIS A 139 -7.90 -11.93 -10.39
C HIS A 139 -8.63 -11.15 -11.49
N VAL A 140 -8.26 -9.88 -11.71
CA VAL A 140 -8.89 -9.05 -12.75
C VAL A 140 -8.48 -9.53 -14.13
N THR A 141 -7.20 -9.90 -14.36
CA THR A 141 -6.75 -10.55 -15.61
C THR A 141 -7.64 -11.73 -15.99
N ARG A 142 -7.97 -12.60 -15.03
CA ARG A 142 -8.85 -13.75 -15.26
C ARG A 142 -10.29 -13.33 -15.60
N VAL A 143 -10.82 -12.28 -14.97
CA VAL A 143 -12.16 -11.72 -15.28
C VAL A 143 -12.17 -11.10 -16.68
N MET A 144 -11.13 -10.36 -17.06
CA MET A 144 -10.95 -9.77 -18.39
C MET A 144 -10.91 -10.87 -19.46
N TYR A 145 -10.08 -11.90 -19.30
CA TYR A 145 -10.01 -13.05 -20.21
C TYR A 145 -11.38 -13.73 -20.39
N GLN A 146 -12.10 -14.00 -19.30
CA GLN A 146 -13.44 -14.58 -19.35
C GLN A 146 -14.46 -13.65 -20.03
N HIS A 147 -14.35 -12.33 -19.86
CA HIS A 147 -15.21 -11.36 -20.53
C HIS A 147 -14.93 -11.34 -22.04
N ILE A 148 -13.66 -11.25 -22.45
CA ILE A 148 -13.23 -11.27 -23.85
C ILE A 148 -13.69 -12.57 -24.55
N GLN A 149 -13.57 -13.73 -23.88
CA GLN A 149 -14.11 -14.99 -24.41
C GLN A 149 -15.64 -14.97 -24.57
N LYS A 150 -16.38 -14.38 -23.64
CA LYS A 150 -17.85 -14.28 -23.72
C LYS A 150 -18.33 -13.34 -24.82
N LEU A 151 -17.57 -12.28 -25.12
CA LEU A 151 -17.85 -11.41 -26.26
C LEU A 151 -17.78 -12.21 -27.57
N ASN A 152 -16.85 -13.17 -27.67
CA ASN A 152 -16.62 -14.00 -28.86
C ASN A 152 -16.45 -13.18 -30.16
N ARG A 153 -15.91 -11.96 -30.02
CA ARG A 153 -15.69 -11.00 -31.10
C ARG A 153 -14.27 -11.07 -31.64
N ARG A 154 -14.10 -10.76 -32.92
CA ARG A 154 -12.76 -10.50 -33.49
C ARG A 154 -12.29 -9.09 -33.12
N LEU A 155 -11.30 -9.00 -32.23
CA LEU A 155 -10.78 -7.76 -31.68
C LEU A 155 -9.53 -7.25 -32.43
N LEU A 156 -9.45 -5.93 -32.62
CA LEU A 156 -8.20 -5.21 -32.90
C LEU A 156 -7.83 -4.35 -31.70
N VAL A 157 -6.71 -4.65 -31.06
CA VAL A 157 -6.14 -3.86 -29.97
C VAL A 157 -5.11 -2.90 -30.55
N ILE A 158 -5.25 -1.61 -30.29
CA ILE A 158 -4.30 -0.56 -30.71
C ILE A 158 -3.70 0.03 -29.43
N PHE A 159 -2.39 -0.14 -29.24
CA PHE A 159 -1.72 0.15 -27.97
C PHE A 159 -0.54 1.12 -28.14
N HIS A 160 -0.61 2.27 -27.48
CA HIS A 160 0.52 3.20 -27.37
C HIS A 160 1.24 2.89 -26.05
N ASN A 161 2.43 2.29 -26.14
CA ASN A 161 3.20 1.83 -24.98
C ASN A 161 4.22 2.89 -24.55
N GLY A 162 3.89 3.73 -23.56
CA GLY A 162 4.81 4.73 -23.00
C GLY A 162 6.04 4.16 -22.28
N SER A 163 6.05 2.88 -21.95
CA SER A 163 7.16 2.28 -21.19
C SER A 163 8.41 2.06 -22.06
N SER A 164 9.52 1.75 -21.40
CA SER A 164 10.79 1.37 -22.03
C SER A 164 10.87 -0.11 -22.46
N GLU A 165 9.88 -0.95 -22.08
CA GLU A 165 9.88 -2.41 -22.17
C GLU A 165 8.76 -2.96 -23.08
N GLU A 166 8.96 -4.13 -23.68
CA GLU A 166 7.88 -4.85 -24.37
C GLU A 166 6.88 -5.44 -23.36
N ILE A 167 5.59 -5.04 -23.46
CA ILE A 167 4.53 -5.45 -22.55
C ILE A 167 3.66 -6.55 -23.19
N ASP A 168 3.55 -7.69 -22.52
CA ASP A 168 2.66 -8.77 -22.93
C ASP A 168 1.22 -8.53 -22.44
N LEU A 169 0.36 -8.01 -23.33
CA LEU A 169 -1.07 -7.84 -23.04
C LEU A 169 -1.84 -9.17 -22.91
N ALA A 170 -1.27 -10.30 -23.34
CA ALA A 170 -1.92 -11.60 -23.15
C ALA A 170 -1.88 -12.06 -21.68
N SER A 171 -0.70 -11.99 -21.04
CA SER A 171 -0.58 -12.27 -19.60
C SER A 171 -1.13 -11.16 -18.71
N LEU A 172 -0.95 -9.88 -19.07
CA LEU A 172 -1.36 -8.75 -18.21
C LEU A 172 -2.87 -8.49 -18.25
N CYS A 173 -3.46 -8.44 -19.45
CA CYS A 173 -4.87 -8.07 -19.66
C CYS A 173 -5.77 -9.23 -20.13
N GLY A 174 -5.23 -10.44 -20.32
CA GLY A 174 -6.02 -11.59 -20.73
C GLY A 174 -6.48 -11.55 -22.19
N PHE A 175 -5.77 -10.86 -23.09
CA PHE A 175 -6.09 -10.92 -24.51
C PHE A 175 -5.59 -12.23 -25.15
N PRO A 176 -6.45 -13.05 -25.79
CA PRO A 176 -5.98 -14.21 -26.53
C PRO A 176 -5.34 -13.74 -27.84
N LEU A 177 -4.02 -13.59 -27.85
CA LEU A 177 -3.23 -13.15 -29.02
C LEU A 177 -2.43 -14.28 -29.67
N SER A 178 -2.34 -15.45 -29.05
CA SER A 178 -1.54 -16.60 -29.54
C SER A 178 -2.41 -17.75 -30.08
N GLY A 179 -1.75 -18.72 -30.73
CA GLY A 179 -2.37 -19.96 -31.19
C GLY A 179 -3.43 -19.76 -32.28
N TYR A 180 -4.66 -20.21 -32.02
CA TYR A 180 -5.76 -20.18 -32.99
C TYR A 180 -6.49 -18.83 -33.08
N SER A 181 -6.12 -17.85 -32.25
CA SER A 181 -6.79 -16.55 -32.22
C SER A 181 -6.77 -15.83 -33.57
N THR A 182 -7.85 -15.09 -33.83
CA THR A 182 -8.02 -14.17 -34.97
C THR A 182 -7.92 -12.70 -34.55
N ASN A 183 -7.72 -12.45 -33.25
CA ASN A 183 -7.50 -11.12 -32.69
C ASN A 183 -6.10 -10.62 -33.04
N LYS A 184 -5.98 -9.31 -33.25
CA LYS A 184 -4.70 -8.66 -33.56
C LYS A 184 -4.41 -7.52 -32.60
N MET A 185 -3.13 -7.27 -32.41
CA MET A 185 -2.58 -6.17 -31.65
C MET A 185 -1.62 -5.38 -32.54
N LEU A 186 -1.86 -4.08 -32.67
CA LEU A 186 -0.97 -3.12 -33.30
C LEU A 186 -0.45 -2.17 -32.21
N TRP A 187 0.87 -2.02 -32.08
CA TRP A 187 1.42 -1.22 -31.00
C TRP A 187 2.68 -0.44 -31.39
N THR A 188 2.99 0.60 -30.61
CA THR A 188 4.21 1.39 -30.75
C THR A 188 4.79 1.81 -29.39
N PHE A 189 6.06 2.23 -29.37
CA PHE A 189 6.77 2.67 -28.17
C PHE A 189 6.64 4.19 -27.97
N GLN A 190 6.69 4.65 -26.72
CA GLN A 190 6.80 6.04 -26.25
C GLN A 190 5.75 7.05 -26.79
N GLY A 191 4.79 6.62 -27.61
CA GLY A 191 3.68 7.46 -28.05
C GLY A 191 4.11 8.53 -29.05
N ARG A 192 3.78 9.78 -28.75
CA ARG A 192 4.01 10.96 -29.60
C ARG A 192 5.47 11.42 -29.53
N PHE A 193 5.97 12.06 -30.58
CA PHE A 193 7.27 12.73 -30.59
C PHE A 193 8.48 11.82 -30.30
N ARG A 194 8.36 10.51 -30.53
CA ARG A 194 9.43 9.54 -30.21
C ARG A 194 10.71 9.80 -31.02
N LEU A 195 11.81 9.98 -30.30
CA LEU A 195 13.17 10.11 -30.87
C LEU A 195 14.09 8.91 -30.56
N LYS A 196 13.66 7.95 -29.74
CA LYS A 196 14.48 6.81 -29.27
C LYS A 196 15.12 6.02 -30.42
N PRO A 197 16.46 5.85 -30.43
CA PRO A 197 17.16 5.18 -31.52
C PRO A 197 16.70 3.73 -31.76
N ARG A 198 16.69 3.33 -33.04
CA ARG A 198 16.29 1.97 -33.47
C ARG A 198 17.04 0.85 -32.73
N SER A 199 18.32 1.01 -32.43
CA SER A 199 19.11 0.01 -31.67
C SER A 199 18.55 -0.24 -30.27
N LYS A 200 17.95 0.78 -29.63
CA LYS A 200 17.28 0.65 -28.33
C LYS A 200 15.90 0.02 -28.46
N VAL A 201 15.14 0.32 -29.53
CA VAL A 201 13.90 -0.39 -29.89
C VAL A 201 14.17 -1.87 -30.12
N ASP A 202 15.17 -2.20 -30.93
CA ASP A 202 15.62 -3.58 -31.21
C ASP A 202 16.13 -4.32 -29.96
N SER A 203 16.55 -3.62 -28.91
CA SER A 203 16.86 -4.22 -27.60
C SER A 203 15.62 -4.43 -26.73
N ALA A 204 14.67 -3.50 -26.76
CA ALA A 204 13.43 -3.59 -25.98
C ALA A 204 12.50 -4.69 -26.52
N LEU A 205 12.41 -4.87 -27.85
CA LEU A 205 11.66 -5.95 -28.51
C LEU A 205 12.27 -7.36 -28.32
N LYS A 206 13.36 -7.47 -27.55
CA LYS A 206 13.97 -8.75 -27.18
C LYS A 206 13.76 -9.10 -25.71
N SER A 207 13.09 -8.25 -24.92
CA SER A 207 12.89 -8.49 -23.49
C SER A 207 11.77 -9.51 -23.21
N ALA A 208 10.65 -9.43 -23.93
CA ALA A 208 9.54 -10.38 -23.78
C ALA A 208 9.44 -11.35 -24.98
N GLY A 209 9.82 -10.91 -26.18
CA GLY A 209 9.81 -11.71 -27.41
C GLY A 209 8.40 -12.03 -27.93
N THR A 210 7.40 -11.22 -27.56
CA THR A 210 5.99 -11.44 -27.91
C THR A 210 5.59 -10.85 -29.26
N THR A 211 6.41 -9.96 -29.83
CA THR A 211 6.15 -9.35 -31.15
C THR A 211 6.45 -10.29 -32.33
N ASP A 212 5.40 -10.64 -33.07
CA ASP A 212 5.49 -11.47 -34.27
C ASP A 212 6.07 -10.71 -35.47
N ALA A 213 5.72 -9.43 -35.63
CA ALA A 213 6.13 -8.61 -36.78
C ALA A 213 6.52 -7.17 -36.40
N PHE A 214 7.54 -6.65 -37.09
CA PHE A 214 8.04 -5.29 -37.02
C PHE A 214 7.84 -4.61 -38.36
N LEU A 215 7.07 -3.52 -38.37
CA LEU A 215 6.80 -2.71 -39.54
C LEU A 215 7.44 -1.32 -39.34
N SER A 216 8.21 -0.83 -40.32
CA SER A 216 8.68 0.57 -40.34
C SER A 216 8.27 1.26 -41.64
N ALA A 217 8.08 2.57 -41.61
CA ALA A 217 7.75 3.36 -42.79
C ALA A 217 8.99 3.98 -43.45
N THR A 218 8.93 4.23 -44.75
CA THR A 218 9.95 4.95 -45.51
C THR A 218 9.31 5.72 -46.66
N SER A 219 9.91 6.83 -47.11
CA SER A 219 9.38 7.64 -48.22
C SER A 219 10.04 7.23 -49.55
N LEU A 220 9.32 7.42 -50.66
CA LEU A 220 9.91 7.32 -52.02
C LEU A 220 10.98 8.37 -52.26
N ILE A 221 10.90 9.51 -51.57
CA ILE A 221 11.88 10.59 -51.60
C ILE A 221 12.66 10.55 -50.29
N PRO A 222 13.93 10.10 -50.29
CA PRO A 222 14.75 10.13 -49.09
C PRO A 222 14.84 11.56 -48.54
N TYR A 223 14.48 11.74 -47.28
CA TYR A 223 14.62 13.00 -46.53
C TYR A 223 13.77 14.17 -47.10
N SER A 224 12.50 13.91 -47.42
CA SER A 224 11.50 14.96 -47.71
C SER A 224 11.20 15.78 -46.44
N HIS A 225 11.51 17.08 -46.47
CA HIS A 225 11.28 18.01 -45.35
C HIS A 225 9.80 18.04 -44.93
N ASP A 226 8.91 17.99 -45.92
CA ASP A 226 7.47 18.16 -45.72
C ASP A 226 6.84 16.98 -44.97
N LEU A 227 7.35 15.77 -45.15
CA LEU A 227 6.88 14.57 -44.44
C LEU A 227 7.20 14.64 -42.94
N TRP A 228 8.40 15.07 -42.57
CA TRP A 228 8.79 15.21 -41.17
C TRP A 228 7.98 16.31 -40.47
N TYR A 229 7.86 17.48 -41.10
CA TYR A 229 7.01 18.56 -40.59
C TYR A 229 5.55 18.11 -40.43
N TYR A 230 5.03 17.39 -41.42
CA TYR A 230 3.69 16.82 -41.40
C TYR A 230 3.51 15.81 -40.26
N CYS A 231 4.39 14.82 -40.09
CA CYS A 231 4.31 13.86 -38.98
C CYS A 231 4.33 14.53 -37.59
N VAL A 232 5.19 15.54 -37.40
CA VAL A 232 5.25 16.33 -36.14
C VAL A 232 3.96 17.12 -35.94
N ARG A 233 3.38 17.69 -37.00
CA ARG A 233 2.11 18.43 -36.91
C ARG A 233 0.94 17.51 -36.57
N GLU A 234 0.85 16.35 -37.21
CA GLU A 234 -0.23 15.40 -36.90
C GLU A 234 -0.12 14.92 -35.44
N GLU A 235 1.07 14.55 -34.95
CA GLU A 235 1.27 14.18 -33.52
C GLU A 235 1.04 15.36 -32.55
N ALA A 236 1.27 16.59 -32.98
CA ALA A 236 0.86 17.79 -32.24
C ALA A 236 -0.65 17.96 -32.19
N ASP A 237 -1.38 17.75 -33.29
CA ASP A 237 -2.85 17.76 -33.30
C ASP A 237 -3.43 16.66 -32.39
N GLU A 238 -2.77 15.50 -32.27
CA GLU A 238 -3.13 14.48 -31.28
C GLU A 238 -2.96 14.94 -29.83
N LEU A 239 -1.87 15.67 -29.54
CA LEU A 239 -1.60 16.21 -28.20
C LEU A 239 -2.64 17.29 -27.84
N VAL A 240 -2.94 18.20 -28.78
CA VAL A 240 -4.01 19.20 -28.67
C VAL A 240 -5.36 18.54 -28.35
N ALA A 241 -5.70 17.47 -29.08
CA ALA A 241 -6.96 16.75 -28.87
C ALA A 241 -7.05 16.11 -27.47
N ALA A 242 -5.93 15.59 -26.94
CA ALA A 242 -5.87 15.04 -25.58
C ALA A 242 -5.95 16.14 -24.50
N PHE A 243 -5.24 17.27 -24.68
CA PHE A 243 -5.28 18.40 -23.73
C PHE A 243 -6.68 18.99 -23.58
N LYS A 244 -7.45 19.11 -24.67
CA LYS A 244 -8.84 19.61 -24.67
C LYS A 244 -9.81 18.79 -23.82
N ILE A 245 -9.48 17.54 -23.49
CA ILE A 245 -10.32 16.65 -22.67
C ILE A 245 -9.98 16.80 -21.17
N ASN A 246 -8.75 17.21 -20.84
CA ASN A 246 -8.17 17.09 -19.50
C ASN A 246 -7.93 18.43 -18.76
N THR A 247 -8.25 19.59 -19.35
CA THR A 247 -7.99 20.91 -18.71
C THR A 247 -9.14 21.90 -18.84
N ASP A 248 -9.20 22.83 -17.88
CA ASP A 248 -10.16 23.95 -17.82
C ASP A 248 -10.05 24.84 -19.09
N PRO A 249 -11.14 25.44 -19.63
CA PRO A 249 -11.17 26.00 -20.99
C PRO A 249 -10.22 27.19 -21.27
N GLN A 250 -9.50 27.69 -20.26
CA GLN A 250 -8.67 28.89 -20.32
C GLN A 250 -7.28 28.66 -20.93
N GLY A 251 -6.85 27.41 -21.12
CA GLY A 251 -5.59 27.04 -21.78
C GLY A 251 -5.63 27.25 -23.30
N VAL A 252 -5.58 28.50 -23.78
CA VAL A 252 -5.66 28.83 -25.24
C VAL A 252 -4.44 28.32 -26.03
N ILE A 253 -3.28 28.18 -25.39
CA ILE A 253 -1.99 27.91 -26.07
C ILE A 253 -1.85 26.43 -26.44
N SER A 254 -2.25 25.51 -25.55
CA SER A 254 -2.29 24.07 -25.82
C SER A 254 -3.37 23.66 -26.82
N GLN A 255 -4.12 24.61 -27.39
CA GLN A 255 -5.12 24.38 -28.43
C GLN A 255 -4.59 24.60 -29.85
N HIS A 256 -3.34 25.06 -30.01
CA HIS A 256 -2.72 25.37 -31.30
C HIS A 256 -1.55 24.41 -31.60
N ALA A 257 -1.77 23.42 -32.47
CA ALA A 257 -0.75 22.43 -32.82
C ALA A 257 0.53 23.07 -33.40
N GLN A 258 0.40 24.20 -34.12
CA GLN A 258 1.53 24.96 -34.64
C GLN A 258 2.54 25.38 -33.54
N VAL A 259 2.06 25.78 -32.36
CA VAL A 259 2.93 26.16 -31.23
C VAL A 259 3.68 24.92 -30.71
N LEU A 260 3.04 23.76 -30.69
CA LEU A 260 3.67 22.51 -30.27
C LEU A 260 4.73 22.03 -31.27
N VAL A 261 4.47 22.18 -32.57
CA VAL A 261 5.48 21.95 -33.62
C VAL A 261 6.68 22.87 -33.39
N GLU A 262 6.46 24.14 -33.07
CA GLU A 262 7.53 25.10 -32.78
C GLU A 262 8.31 24.74 -31.50
N CYS A 263 7.64 24.36 -30.41
CA CYS A 263 8.26 23.86 -29.18
C CYS A 263 9.11 22.60 -29.40
N PHE A 264 8.60 21.61 -30.14
CA PHE A 264 9.31 20.38 -30.49
C PHE A 264 10.55 20.67 -31.36
N MET A 265 10.38 21.52 -32.37
CA MET A 265 11.48 21.95 -33.26
C MET A 265 12.56 22.72 -32.51
N TYR A 266 12.18 23.59 -31.58
CA TYR A 266 13.11 24.33 -30.72
C TYR A 266 13.94 23.37 -29.85
N MET A 267 13.31 22.36 -29.25
CA MET A 267 14.05 21.33 -28.49
C MET A 267 15.00 20.52 -29.38
N LEU A 268 14.57 20.12 -30.58
CA LEU A 268 15.43 19.41 -31.55
C LEU A 268 16.64 20.24 -31.97
N GLU A 269 16.46 21.54 -32.17
CA GLU A 269 17.53 22.48 -32.48
C GLU A 269 18.57 22.56 -31.34
N LEU A 270 18.12 22.72 -30.08
CA LEU A 270 19.02 22.63 -28.92
C LEU A 270 19.73 21.27 -28.83
N CYS A 271 19.03 20.16 -29.05
CA CYS A 271 19.64 18.82 -29.09
C CYS A 271 20.73 18.68 -30.17
N HIS A 272 20.59 19.33 -31.32
CA HIS A 272 21.62 19.35 -32.36
C HIS A 272 22.81 20.24 -31.97
N ILE A 273 22.56 21.43 -31.40
CA ILE A 273 23.64 22.34 -30.94
C ILE A 273 24.46 21.71 -29.80
N ARG A 274 23.88 20.83 -28.96
CA ARG A 274 24.63 20.06 -27.94
C ARG A 274 25.82 19.27 -28.51
N HIS A 275 25.76 18.85 -29.77
CA HIS A 275 26.84 18.15 -30.47
C HIS A 275 28.09 19.04 -30.70
N GLN A 276 28.01 20.34 -30.35
CA GLN A 276 29.09 21.33 -30.38
C GLN A 276 29.60 21.70 -28.96
N SER A 277 29.53 20.76 -28.01
CA SER A 277 30.13 20.82 -26.66
C SER A 277 29.41 21.68 -25.59
N ILE A 278 28.13 22.01 -25.74
CA ILE A 278 27.37 22.80 -24.74
C ILE A 278 26.17 22.00 -24.20
N TYR A 279 26.04 21.86 -22.88
CA TYR A 279 24.90 21.20 -22.21
C TYR A 279 23.77 22.20 -21.90
N TYR A 280 22.54 21.92 -22.35
CA TYR A 280 21.35 22.80 -22.19
C TYR A 280 20.32 22.30 -21.15
N ASP A 281 20.59 21.21 -20.44
CA ASP A 281 19.74 20.68 -19.35
C ASP A 281 18.22 20.69 -19.62
N LEU A 282 17.83 20.16 -20.78
CA LEU A 282 16.46 20.22 -21.28
C LEU A 282 15.43 19.59 -20.33
N ALA A 283 15.84 18.62 -19.51
CA ALA A 283 14.98 18.06 -18.44
C ALA A 283 14.52 19.14 -17.45
N THR A 284 15.40 20.07 -17.08
CA THR A 284 15.11 21.19 -16.19
C THR A 284 14.50 22.39 -16.93
N HIS A 285 15.02 22.73 -18.12
CA HIS A 285 14.81 24.05 -18.72
C HIS A 285 13.99 24.11 -20.02
N SER A 286 13.40 23.02 -20.55
CA SER A 286 12.65 23.11 -21.83
C SER A 286 11.49 24.11 -21.79
N ALA A 287 10.63 24.08 -20.76
CA ALA A 287 9.58 25.09 -20.59
C ALA A 287 10.15 26.50 -20.45
N ASN A 288 11.22 26.66 -19.67
CA ASN A 288 11.90 27.94 -19.46
C ASN A 288 12.35 28.57 -20.78
N TYR A 289 12.95 27.80 -21.68
CA TYR A 289 13.34 28.29 -23.00
C TYR A 289 12.14 28.75 -23.84
N TRP A 290 11.08 27.94 -23.95
CA TRP A 290 9.89 28.29 -24.75
C TRP A 290 9.21 29.58 -24.28
N ILE A 291 9.14 29.80 -22.96
CA ILE A 291 8.49 30.97 -22.35
C ILE A 291 9.40 32.21 -22.46
N CYS A 292 10.71 32.06 -22.23
CA CYS A 292 11.64 33.18 -22.26
C CYS A 292 11.86 33.71 -23.68
N ASP A 293 12.12 32.85 -24.67
CA ASP A 293 12.25 33.26 -26.09
C ASP A 293 10.90 33.58 -26.75
N GLY A 294 9.77 33.35 -26.06
CA GLY A 294 8.44 33.69 -26.57
C GLY A 294 7.98 32.79 -27.73
N VAL A 295 8.39 31.52 -27.74
CA VAL A 295 7.73 30.47 -28.54
C VAL A 295 6.29 30.30 -28.03
N ILE A 296 6.12 30.36 -26.71
CA ILE A 296 4.84 30.40 -26.02
C ILE A 296 4.60 31.82 -25.50
N ASN A 297 3.60 32.51 -26.05
CA ASN A 297 3.16 33.85 -25.65
C ASN A 297 1.65 33.86 -25.36
N GLN A 298 1.21 34.73 -24.46
CA GLN A 298 -0.22 35.07 -24.33
C GLN A 298 -0.75 35.69 -25.64
N PRO A 299 -2.00 35.41 -26.04
CA PRO A 299 -2.70 36.21 -27.03
C PRO A 299 -2.75 37.68 -26.57
N ARG A 300 -2.40 38.62 -27.44
CA ARG A 300 -2.55 40.06 -27.17
C ARG A 300 -4.05 40.42 -27.15
N LEU A 301 -4.73 40.15 -26.05
CA LEU A 301 -6.05 40.75 -25.81
C LEU A 301 -5.86 42.27 -25.69
N GLY A 302 -6.72 43.02 -26.38
CA GLY A 302 -6.58 44.46 -26.54
C GLY A 302 -6.56 45.22 -25.21
N GLU A 303 -5.83 46.34 -25.21
CA GLU A 303 -5.62 47.25 -24.07
C GLU A 303 -6.91 47.54 -23.26
N THR A 304 -7.12 46.76 -22.20
CA THR A 304 -8.08 47.08 -21.15
C THR A 304 -7.40 46.80 -19.82
N GLY A 305 -6.73 47.82 -19.29
CA GLY A 305 -5.92 47.70 -18.08
C GLY A 305 -6.78 47.50 -16.83
N ILE A 306 -6.84 46.26 -16.34
CA ILE A 306 -7.06 45.86 -14.93
C ILE A 306 -6.31 44.53 -14.72
N GLY A 307 -5.38 44.47 -13.74
CA GLY A 307 -4.98 43.20 -13.10
C GLY A 307 -4.06 42.22 -13.85
N ALA A 308 -3.16 42.66 -14.73
CA ALA A 308 -2.33 41.78 -15.57
C ALA A 308 -1.17 41.00 -14.87
N TYR A 309 -1.30 40.63 -13.59
CA TYR A 309 -0.30 39.81 -12.88
C TYR A 309 -0.69 38.34 -12.68
N ASP A 310 -1.99 38.02 -12.74
CA ASP A 310 -2.51 36.65 -12.51
C ASP A 310 -2.46 35.78 -13.79
N GLY A 311 -2.52 36.42 -14.98
CA GLY A 311 -2.51 35.73 -16.28
C GLY A 311 -1.17 35.07 -16.64
N ASP A 312 -0.05 35.58 -16.13
CA ASP A 312 1.26 34.96 -16.29
C ASP A 312 1.39 33.66 -15.49
N ASP A 313 0.68 33.55 -14.37
CA ASP A 313 0.81 32.42 -13.47
C ASP A 313 0.12 31.15 -14.01
N GLY A 314 -0.94 31.30 -14.81
CA GLY A 314 -1.55 30.22 -15.59
C GLY A 314 -0.73 29.80 -16.82
N LEU A 315 -0.07 30.76 -17.49
CA LEU A 315 0.82 30.50 -18.63
C LEU A 315 1.95 29.54 -18.24
N TRP A 316 2.60 29.81 -17.11
CA TRP A 316 3.72 29.03 -16.61
C TRP A 316 3.32 27.57 -16.34
N ARG A 317 2.26 27.35 -15.54
CA ARG A 317 1.75 26.00 -15.23
C ARG A 317 1.32 25.23 -16.48
N THR A 318 0.67 25.89 -17.44
CA THR A 318 0.26 25.28 -18.72
C THR A 318 1.48 24.78 -19.50
N THR A 319 2.57 25.54 -19.48
CA THR A 319 3.78 25.22 -20.25
C THR A 319 4.62 24.13 -19.58
N GLU A 320 4.64 24.08 -18.25
CA GLU A 320 5.26 22.97 -17.52
C GLU A 320 4.47 21.67 -17.69
N ALA A 321 3.14 21.72 -17.63
CA ALA A 321 2.29 20.58 -17.96
C ALA A 321 2.53 20.11 -19.40
N LEU A 322 2.74 21.02 -20.34
CA LEU A 322 3.11 20.69 -21.71
C LEU A 322 4.47 20.01 -21.82
N GLN A 323 5.49 20.48 -21.09
CA GLN A 323 6.80 19.82 -21.04
C GLN A 323 6.69 18.38 -20.53
N CYS A 324 5.84 18.14 -19.52
CA CYS A 324 5.60 16.80 -18.98
C CYS A 324 4.89 15.84 -19.96
N GLU A 325 4.18 16.35 -20.96
CA GLU A 325 3.54 15.56 -22.03
C GLU A 325 4.41 15.45 -23.30
N MET A 326 5.33 16.41 -23.53
CA MET A 326 6.31 16.41 -24.62
C MET A 326 7.68 15.87 -24.17
N GLN A 327 7.68 14.72 -23.46
CA GLN A 327 8.92 14.10 -22.99
C GLN A 327 9.78 13.60 -24.15
N LEU A 328 10.84 14.35 -24.47
CA LEU A 328 11.94 13.83 -25.26
C LEU A 328 12.81 12.92 -24.40
N ASP A 329 13.33 11.84 -24.99
CA ASP A 329 14.19 10.85 -24.32
C ASP A 329 15.65 11.38 -24.22
N VAL A 330 15.82 12.57 -23.63
CA VAL A 330 17.02 13.43 -23.72
C VAL A 330 18.29 12.76 -23.18
N GLU A 331 18.15 11.86 -22.21
CA GLU A 331 19.28 11.12 -21.62
C GLU A 331 20.01 10.23 -22.65
N TYR A 332 19.31 9.75 -23.68
CA TYR A 332 19.86 8.83 -24.67
C TYR A 332 20.49 9.49 -25.90
N HIS A 333 20.38 10.82 -26.03
CA HIS A 333 20.89 11.57 -27.19
C HIS A 333 22.32 12.10 -26.99
N GLN A 334 23.13 11.43 -26.17
CA GLN A 334 24.51 11.84 -25.91
C GLN A 334 25.42 11.72 -27.14
N ASP A 335 25.18 10.75 -28.05
CA ASP A 335 26.14 10.43 -29.13
C ASP A 335 25.62 10.51 -30.58
N LEU A 336 24.33 10.28 -30.88
CA LEU A 336 23.77 10.47 -32.23
C LEU A 336 22.27 10.83 -32.21
N LEU A 337 21.89 11.97 -32.82
CA LEU A 337 20.56 12.08 -33.42
C LEU A 337 20.49 11.15 -34.65
N PRO A 338 19.32 10.59 -34.98
CA PRO A 338 19.13 9.89 -36.24
C PRO A 338 19.53 10.75 -37.45
N LEU A 339 20.19 10.14 -38.45
CA LEU A 339 20.87 10.86 -39.54
C LEU A 339 19.94 11.80 -40.35
N HIS A 340 18.65 11.47 -40.41
CA HIS A 340 17.62 12.28 -41.06
C HIS A 340 17.26 13.55 -40.26
N LEU A 341 17.27 13.49 -38.92
CA LEU A 341 16.99 14.61 -38.01
C LEU A 341 18.17 15.60 -37.98
N ALA A 342 19.41 15.11 -37.96
CA ALA A 342 20.59 15.97 -38.06
C ALA A 342 20.56 16.83 -39.33
N ARG A 343 20.29 16.21 -40.49
CA ARG A 343 20.13 16.89 -41.79
C ARG A 343 18.91 17.82 -41.87
N PHE A 344 17.91 17.62 -41.01
CA PHE A 344 16.75 18.52 -40.95
C PHE A 344 17.14 19.84 -40.29
N VAL A 345 17.84 19.80 -39.14
CA VAL A 345 18.32 21.01 -38.46
C VAL A 345 19.31 21.78 -39.35
N GLU A 346 20.21 21.08 -40.06
CA GLU A 346 21.12 21.67 -41.07
C GLU A 346 20.40 22.43 -42.21
N ARG A 347 19.13 22.10 -42.50
CA ARG A 347 18.36 22.67 -43.63
C ARG A 347 17.46 23.84 -43.25
N LYS A 348 17.18 24.05 -41.96
CA LYS A 348 16.29 25.12 -41.51
C LYS A 348 17.08 26.45 -41.56
N PRO A 349 16.67 27.47 -42.34
CA PRO A 349 17.35 28.76 -42.32
C PRO A 349 17.17 29.41 -40.95
N TYR A 350 18.27 29.96 -40.38
CA TYR A 350 18.35 30.47 -39.01
C TYR A 350 17.43 31.68 -38.71
N TRP A 351 16.17 31.40 -38.35
CA TRP A 351 15.16 32.36 -37.91
C TRP A 351 14.19 31.59 -36.97
N THR A 352 13.96 31.88 -35.68
CA THR A 352 14.41 32.87 -34.67
C THR A 352 14.07 32.26 -33.29
N SER A 353 14.78 32.41 -32.17
CA SER A 353 15.94 33.26 -31.86
C SER A 353 17.17 32.50 -31.32
N PRO A 354 17.91 31.82 -32.21
CA PRO A 354 19.37 31.70 -32.12
C PRO A 354 20.06 33.04 -32.50
N ALA A 355 19.53 34.18 -32.04
CA ALA A 355 19.91 35.51 -32.54
C ALA A 355 21.35 35.93 -32.21
N CYS A 356 22.01 35.20 -31.32
CA CYS A 356 23.46 35.10 -31.30
C CYS A 356 23.87 33.63 -31.46
N GLY A 357 24.17 33.23 -32.68
CA GLY A 357 25.10 32.13 -32.90
C GLY A 357 26.40 32.37 -32.13
N ILE A 358 27.04 31.29 -31.67
CA ILE A 358 28.14 31.27 -30.71
C ILE A 358 29.20 32.35 -31.01
N PHE A 359 29.16 33.45 -30.27
CA PHE A 359 30.26 34.41 -30.22
C PHE A 359 31.20 34.03 -29.09
N LEU A 360 32.39 33.53 -29.44
CA LEU A 360 33.56 33.62 -28.59
C LEU A 360 33.82 35.12 -28.33
N LEU A 361 33.43 35.60 -27.15
CA LEU A 361 33.45 37.00 -26.78
C LEU A 361 34.89 37.51 -26.64
N THR A 362 35.43 38.07 -27.73
CA THR A 362 36.63 38.90 -27.70
C THR A 362 36.30 40.33 -27.20
N PRO A 363 37.26 41.09 -26.64
CA PRO A 363 36.97 42.36 -25.95
C PRO A 363 36.36 43.50 -26.79
N THR A 364 36.27 43.34 -28.11
CA THR A 364 35.80 44.37 -29.06
C THR A 364 34.28 44.36 -29.31
N THR A 365 33.52 43.51 -28.61
CA THR A 365 32.13 43.18 -28.95
C THR A 365 31.07 44.23 -28.60
N ARG A 366 31.35 45.22 -27.74
CA ARG A 366 30.36 46.22 -27.26
C ARG A 366 29.62 46.95 -28.40
N ALA A 367 30.31 47.26 -29.51
CA ALA A 367 29.74 47.97 -30.65
C ALA A 367 28.77 47.14 -31.51
N ILE A 368 28.83 45.80 -31.42
CA ILE A 368 27.96 44.89 -32.19
C ILE A 368 26.58 44.79 -31.51
N PHE A 369 26.57 44.75 -30.18
CA PHE A 369 25.35 44.62 -29.38
C PHE A 369 24.47 45.88 -29.38
N GLN A 370 25.09 47.08 -29.29
CA GLN A 370 24.40 48.39 -29.19
C GLN A 370 23.54 48.84 -30.39
N HIS A 371 23.49 48.08 -31.49
CA HIS A 371 22.78 48.52 -32.70
C HIS A 371 21.87 47.47 -33.36
N SER A 372 21.97 46.19 -33.01
CA SER A 372 21.25 45.13 -33.75
C SER A 372 20.61 44.02 -32.91
N LEU A 373 21.00 43.85 -31.63
CA LEU A 373 20.65 42.67 -30.83
C LEU A 373 19.83 42.97 -29.57
N GLU A 374 19.73 44.24 -29.18
CA GLU A 374 19.06 44.74 -27.96
C GLU A 374 17.58 44.30 -27.81
N LYS A 375 16.92 43.98 -28.93
CA LYS A 375 15.51 43.58 -28.99
C LYS A 375 15.28 42.08 -29.19
N ILE A 376 16.34 41.27 -29.36
CA ILE A 376 16.20 39.88 -29.82
C ILE A 376 16.64 38.86 -28.75
N ILE A 377 17.69 39.18 -27.96
CA ILE A 377 18.21 38.24 -26.95
C ILE A 377 17.25 38.18 -25.74
N SER A 378 16.69 36.99 -25.51
CA SER A 378 15.74 36.68 -24.42
C SER A 378 16.27 35.60 -23.47
N VAL A 379 17.00 34.62 -24.01
CA VAL A 379 17.83 33.64 -23.29
C VAL A 379 19.31 33.94 -23.52
N LEU A 380 20.11 33.96 -22.46
CA LEU A 380 21.57 34.10 -22.52
C LEU A 380 22.25 33.03 -21.66
N LYS A 381 23.02 32.14 -22.28
CA LYS A 381 23.93 31.22 -21.59
C LYS A 381 25.38 31.68 -21.76
N LEU A 382 26.11 31.79 -20.64
CA LEU A 382 27.54 32.06 -20.58
C LEU A 382 28.24 30.95 -19.82
N SER A 383 29.29 30.40 -20.44
CA SER A 383 30.15 29.38 -19.84
C SER A 383 31.60 29.85 -19.81
N CYS A 384 32.32 29.57 -18.72
CA CYS A 384 33.76 29.86 -18.56
C CYS A 384 34.17 31.33 -18.82
N CYS A 385 33.29 32.29 -18.50
CA CYS A 385 33.49 33.72 -18.75
C CYS A 385 33.82 34.53 -17.49
N THR A 386 34.70 35.54 -17.61
CA THR A 386 34.89 36.57 -16.59
C THR A 386 33.87 37.70 -16.80
N ILE A 387 33.05 37.99 -15.78
CA ILE A 387 31.89 38.89 -15.85
C ILE A 387 32.13 40.12 -14.98
N ASN A 388 31.92 41.30 -15.57
CA ASN A 388 32.00 42.60 -14.93
C ASN A 388 30.83 43.46 -15.42
N PHE A 389 29.72 43.47 -14.65
CA PHE A 389 28.43 44.01 -15.10
C PHE A 389 28.46 45.45 -15.60
N PRO A 390 29.13 46.43 -14.93
CA PRO A 390 29.24 47.79 -15.46
C PRO A 390 29.87 47.89 -16.86
N SER A 391 30.57 46.86 -17.31
CA SER A 391 31.18 46.78 -18.65
C SER A 391 30.48 45.79 -19.60
N PHE A 392 29.46 45.09 -19.12
CA PHE A 392 28.89 43.89 -19.72
C PHE A 392 27.99 44.24 -20.91
N PRO A 393 28.28 43.72 -22.12
CA PRO A 393 27.70 44.25 -23.36
C PRO A 393 26.21 43.94 -23.54
N PHE A 394 25.62 43.12 -22.68
CA PHE A 394 24.23 42.69 -22.75
C PHE A 394 23.27 43.49 -21.86
N LEU A 395 23.73 44.48 -21.09
CA LEU A 395 22.84 45.27 -20.22
C LEU A 395 21.74 46.02 -20.98
N CYS A 396 21.98 46.38 -22.24
CA CYS A 396 20.97 46.97 -23.13
C CYS A 396 19.98 45.95 -23.74
N CYS A 397 20.11 44.64 -23.46
CA CYS A 397 19.17 43.63 -23.94
C CYS A 397 17.86 43.69 -23.17
N HIS A 398 16.92 44.48 -23.68
CA HIS A 398 15.66 44.79 -23.01
C HIS A 398 14.71 43.59 -22.85
N ASN A 399 14.92 42.51 -23.60
CA ASN A 399 14.06 41.33 -23.58
C ASN A 399 14.65 40.13 -22.80
N LEU A 400 15.80 40.30 -22.13
CA LEU A 400 16.44 39.21 -21.38
C LEU A 400 15.54 38.74 -20.22
N ARG A 401 15.23 37.45 -20.21
CA ARG A 401 14.35 36.77 -19.24
C ARG A 401 15.02 35.55 -18.60
N PHE A 402 15.95 34.89 -19.28
CA PHE A 402 16.71 33.76 -18.74
C PHE A 402 18.22 34.05 -18.84
N LEU A 403 18.89 34.07 -17.69
CA LEU A 403 20.35 34.11 -17.59
C LEU A 403 20.88 32.79 -17.00
N TRP A 404 21.76 32.12 -17.74
CA TRP A 404 22.52 30.95 -17.27
C TRP A 404 24.02 31.31 -17.20
N LEU A 405 24.62 31.17 -16.02
CA LEU A 405 26.06 31.31 -15.77
C LEU A 405 26.66 29.97 -15.36
N ASP A 406 27.72 29.52 -16.03
CA ASP A 406 28.29 28.17 -15.88
C ASP A 406 29.82 28.24 -15.79
N HIS A 407 30.42 27.87 -14.66
CA HIS A 407 31.88 27.99 -14.45
C HIS A 407 32.44 29.41 -14.72
N CYS A 408 31.63 30.45 -14.49
CA CYS A 408 32.00 31.85 -14.71
C CYS A 408 32.71 32.46 -13.49
N GLN A 409 33.26 33.67 -13.65
CA GLN A 409 33.86 34.45 -12.55
C GLN A 409 33.28 35.87 -12.49
N VAL A 410 32.55 36.20 -11.43
CA VAL A 410 31.92 37.51 -11.22
C VAL A 410 32.87 38.44 -10.48
N VAL A 411 33.46 39.38 -11.21
CA VAL A 411 34.42 40.33 -10.66
C VAL A 411 33.70 41.45 -9.90
N LYS A 412 32.71 42.09 -10.54
CA LYS A 412 32.02 43.28 -10.04
C LYS A 412 30.62 43.41 -10.63
N ILE A 413 29.66 43.85 -9.81
CA ILE A 413 28.26 44.07 -10.23
C ILE A 413 27.93 45.56 -10.33
N SER A 414 28.39 46.37 -9.38
CA SER A 414 28.10 47.81 -9.32
C SER A 414 29.37 48.60 -8.98
N SER A 415 29.44 49.86 -9.39
CA SER A 415 30.42 50.80 -8.84
C SER A 415 29.97 51.28 -7.48
N SER A 416 30.74 50.92 -6.44
CA SER A 416 30.50 51.39 -5.08
C SER A 416 30.40 52.92 -4.99
N THR A 417 29.46 53.39 -4.18
CA THR A 417 29.42 54.73 -3.59
C THR A 417 29.46 55.92 -4.55
N THR A 418 28.30 56.29 -5.12
CA THR A 418 27.80 57.68 -5.04
C THR A 418 26.34 57.75 -5.47
N CYS A 419 25.59 58.66 -4.85
CA CYS A 419 24.26 59.09 -5.29
C CYS A 419 24.37 59.97 -6.55
N GLY A 420 24.67 59.35 -7.69
CA GLY A 420 24.68 59.97 -9.01
C GLY A 420 23.78 59.20 -9.97
N ALA A 421 22.86 59.91 -10.64
CA ALA A 421 22.00 59.33 -11.66
C ALA A 421 22.81 59.02 -12.95
N GLY A 422 23.48 57.86 -12.96
CA GLY A 422 24.11 57.28 -14.14
C GLY A 422 23.20 56.24 -14.78
N THR A 423 23.17 56.17 -16.12
CA THR A 423 22.31 55.23 -16.86
C THR A 423 22.69 53.76 -16.64
N GLU A 424 23.96 53.47 -16.36
CA GLU A 424 24.50 52.10 -16.27
C GLU A 424 23.93 51.29 -15.08
N ASP A 425 23.84 51.88 -13.88
CA ASP A 425 23.23 51.22 -12.70
C ASP A 425 21.71 51.02 -12.87
N ASP A 426 21.07 51.94 -13.60
CA ASP A 426 19.66 51.91 -13.96
C ASP A 426 19.35 50.77 -14.95
N ASP A 427 20.26 50.53 -15.90
CA ASP A 427 20.14 49.45 -16.88
C ASP A 427 20.45 48.08 -16.26
N ILE A 428 21.40 47.98 -15.32
CA ILE A 428 21.58 46.78 -14.48
C ILE A 428 20.28 46.45 -13.72
N ARG A 429 19.66 47.45 -13.08
CA ARG A 429 18.38 47.28 -12.37
C ARG A 429 17.28 46.77 -13.31
N ARG A 430 17.08 47.41 -14.48
CA ARG A 430 16.06 47.01 -15.47
C ARG A 430 16.30 45.61 -16.04
N CYS A 431 17.56 45.26 -16.30
CA CYS A 431 17.95 43.96 -16.82
C CYS A 431 17.56 42.83 -15.85
N PHE A 432 17.98 42.94 -14.59
CA PHE A 432 17.71 41.91 -13.58
C PHE A 432 16.26 41.88 -13.10
N GLN A 433 15.57 43.03 -13.09
CA GLN A 433 14.15 43.08 -12.76
C GLN A 433 13.30 42.25 -13.73
N ARG A 434 13.73 42.08 -14.99
CA ARG A 434 13.00 41.34 -16.04
C ARG A 434 13.31 39.84 -16.07
N LEU A 435 14.29 39.36 -15.30
CA LEU A 435 14.60 37.93 -15.26
C LEU A 435 13.45 37.14 -14.64
N TRP A 436 13.08 36.06 -15.33
CA TRP A 436 12.15 35.03 -14.89
C TRP A 436 12.89 33.79 -14.42
N VAL A 437 14.07 33.52 -15.00
CA VAL A 437 14.92 32.37 -14.66
C VAL A 437 16.37 32.81 -14.49
N LEU A 438 16.98 32.38 -13.39
CA LEU A 438 18.40 32.56 -13.12
C LEU A 438 19.00 31.19 -12.75
N ASP A 439 19.97 30.75 -13.54
CA ASP A 439 20.74 29.53 -13.30
C ASP A 439 22.22 29.89 -13.11
N VAL A 440 22.80 29.55 -11.96
CA VAL A 440 24.16 29.87 -11.58
C VAL A 440 24.87 28.60 -11.13
N ARG A 441 25.68 28.01 -12.02
CA ARG A 441 26.43 26.78 -11.79
C ARG A 441 27.93 27.05 -11.68
N TYR A 442 28.56 26.51 -10.64
CA TYR A 442 30.01 26.50 -10.37
C TYR A 442 30.70 27.86 -10.58
N THR A 443 29.99 28.96 -10.31
CA THR A 443 30.40 30.31 -10.69
C THR A 443 31.03 31.04 -9.50
N VAL A 444 32.30 31.40 -9.64
CA VAL A 444 33.09 32.09 -8.60
C VAL A 444 32.57 33.52 -8.44
N GLY A 445 32.27 33.94 -7.21
CA GLY A 445 31.68 35.26 -6.94
C GLY A 445 30.14 35.30 -7.11
N CYS A 446 29.47 34.15 -7.08
CA CYS A 446 28.01 34.04 -7.16
C CYS A 446 27.29 34.77 -6.01
N ASP A 447 27.90 34.85 -4.83
CA ASP A 447 27.47 35.63 -3.66
C ASP A 447 27.10 37.08 -4.00
N LYS A 448 27.78 37.69 -4.98
CA LYS A 448 27.49 39.05 -5.44
C LYS A 448 26.16 39.10 -6.18
N ILE A 449 25.91 38.14 -7.09
CA ILE A 449 24.67 38.08 -7.90
C ILE A 449 23.49 37.66 -7.03
N LEU A 450 23.73 36.74 -6.10
CA LEU A 450 22.78 36.26 -5.11
C LEU A 450 22.76 37.16 -3.86
N SER A 451 23.21 38.42 -3.98
CA SER A 451 23.22 39.35 -2.85
C SER A 451 21.82 39.89 -2.57
N ALA A 452 21.53 40.19 -1.29
CA ALA A 452 20.29 40.80 -0.83
C ALA A 452 19.81 41.97 -1.73
N GLN A 453 20.68 42.95 -1.99
CA GLN A 453 20.40 44.10 -2.87
C GLN A 453 19.97 43.68 -4.28
N MET A 454 20.55 42.59 -4.79
CA MET A 454 20.28 42.10 -6.14
C MET A 454 18.97 41.32 -6.20
N MET A 455 18.68 40.52 -5.19
CA MET A 455 17.41 39.79 -5.08
C MET A 455 16.22 40.73 -4.83
N ASP A 456 16.42 41.87 -4.16
CA ASP A 456 15.44 42.96 -4.07
C ASP A 456 15.07 43.55 -5.45
N ILE A 457 15.96 43.43 -6.45
CA ILE A 457 15.73 43.89 -7.83
C ILE A 457 15.00 42.82 -8.66
N MET A 458 15.25 41.53 -8.43
CA MET A 458 14.76 40.39 -9.23
C MET A 458 13.26 40.05 -8.97
N THR A 459 12.37 41.04 -8.98
CA THR A 459 10.98 40.91 -8.54
C THR A 459 10.10 39.97 -9.39
N HIS A 460 10.50 39.68 -10.63
CA HIS A 460 9.77 38.77 -11.54
C HIS A 460 10.39 37.36 -11.62
N LEU A 461 11.38 37.04 -10.77
CA LEU A 461 12.03 35.73 -10.79
C LEU A 461 11.07 34.63 -10.31
N ARG A 462 10.94 33.57 -11.11
CA ARG A 462 10.07 32.41 -10.88
C ARG A 462 10.87 31.13 -10.64
N GLU A 463 12.04 31.01 -11.27
CA GLU A 463 12.97 29.89 -11.07
C GLU A 463 14.38 30.39 -10.74
N LEU A 464 14.94 29.88 -9.65
CA LEU A 464 16.31 30.12 -9.21
C LEU A 464 17.01 28.78 -9.02
N ASN A 465 18.03 28.51 -9.84
CA ASN A 465 18.89 27.36 -9.72
C ASN A 465 20.30 27.83 -9.34
N VAL A 466 20.84 27.29 -8.24
CA VAL A 466 22.18 27.57 -7.73
C VAL A 466 22.88 26.22 -7.55
N MET A 467 23.95 25.98 -8.32
CA MET A 467 24.70 24.73 -8.26
C MET A 467 26.18 25.01 -7.97
N GLY A 468 26.79 24.31 -7.02
CA GLY A 468 28.22 24.46 -6.74
C GLY A 468 28.63 25.86 -6.25
N ALA A 469 27.74 26.54 -5.52
CA ALA A 469 28.11 27.76 -4.81
C ALA A 469 29.08 27.44 -3.65
N GLN A 470 29.96 28.39 -3.33
CA GLN A 470 30.94 28.25 -2.24
C GLN A 470 30.77 29.41 -1.26
N GLY A 471 30.53 29.12 0.02
CA GLY A 471 30.43 30.15 1.06
C GLY A 471 29.21 31.08 0.90
N TRP A 472 28.11 30.62 0.28
CA TRP A 472 26.93 31.44 0.05
C TRP A 472 26.05 31.51 1.32
N ASP A 473 25.63 32.73 1.64
CA ASP A 473 24.65 33.02 2.69
C ASP A 473 23.23 32.87 2.11
N ILE A 474 22.58 31.74 2.37
CA ILE A 474 21.20 31.51 1.94
C ILE A 474 20.20 32.39 2.69
N GLY A 475 20.58 32.88 3.88
CA GLY A 475 19.76 33.76 4.72
C GLY A 475 19.36 35.06 4.04
N GLN A 476 20.07 35.46 2.97
CA GLN A 476 19.71 36.61 2.16
C GLN A 476 18.38 36.45 1.41
N LEU A 477 17.85 35.23 1.27
CA LEU A 477 16.50 34.97 0.76
C LEU A 477 15.39 35.43 1.70
N GLN A 478 15.66 35.64 3.00
CA GLN A 478 14.67 36.05 3.99
C GLN A 478 13.93 37.32 3.53
N GLY A 479 12.60 37.22 3.42
CA GLY A 479 11.73 38.33 2.99
C GLY A 479 11.82 38.71 1.50
N ARG A 480 12.45 37.89 0.63
CA ARG A 480 12.70 38.20 -0.78
C ARG A 480 12.09 37.18 -1.75
N LEU A 481 12.09 37.54 -3.03
CA LEU A 481 11.62 36.72 -4.16
C LEU A 481 10.20 36.13 -3.99
N PRO A 482 9.16 36.92 -3.68
CA PRO A 482 7.81 36.41 -3.39
C PRO A 482 7.10 35.73 -4.58
N ASN A 483 7.64 35.86 -5.79
CA ASN A 483 7.15 35.17 -6.99
C ASN A 483 7.89 33.86 -7.31
N ILE A 484 8.84 33.43 -6.46
CA ILE A 484 9.57 32.18 -6.67
C ILE A 484 8.62 30.99 -6.63
N ARG A 485 8.78 30.08 -7.61
CA ARG A 485 8.06 28.81 -7.73
C ARG A 485 9.00 27.63 -7.57
N LYS A 486 10.19 27.73 -8.15
CA LYS A 486 11.19 26.68 -8.16
C LYS A 486 12.49 27.22 -7.60
N LEU A 487 12.87 26.73 -6.42
CA LEU A 487 14.17 27.00 -5.82
C LEU A 487 14.96 25.69 -5.81
N ARG A 488 16.09 25.68 -6.51
CA ARG A 488 17.05 24.57 -6.46
C ARG A 488 18.39 25.09 -5.99
N VAL A 489 18.86 24.57 -4.87
CA VAL A 489 20.20 24.78 -4.35
C VAL A 489 20.85 23.41 -4.32
N GLN A 490 21.87 23.19 -5.12
CA GLN A 490 22.41 21.85 -5.37
C GLN A 490 23.94 21.82 -5.28
N LYS A 491 24.52 20.71 -4.83
CA LYS A 491 25.97 20.41 -4.93
C LYS A 491 26.88 21.54 -4.40
N SER A 492 26.41 22.33 -3.45
CA SER A 492 27.06 23.56 -2.98
C SER A 492 27.75 23.35 -1.63
N THR A 493 28.89 24.00 -1.42
CA THR A 493 29.76 23.76 -0.25
C THR A 493 29.81 24.96 0.68
N THR A 494 29.70 24.73 1.99
CA THR A 494 29.72 25.79 3.01
C THR A 494 28.55 26.77 2.81
N ILE A 495 27.34 26.24 2.70
CA ILE A 495 26.13 27.07 2.80
C ILE A 495 25.95 27.43 4.28
N HIS A 496 25.74 28.72 4.53
CA HIS A 496 25.51 29.28 5.86
C HIS A 496 24.24 30.15 5.85
N CYS A 497 23.67 30.41 7.02
CA CYS A 497 22.43 31.17 7.15
C CYS A 497 22.61 32.32 8.15
N SER A 498 22.60 33.57 7.67
CA SER A 498 22.71 34.74 8.54
C SER A 498 21.41 35.15 9.24
N CYS A 499 20.26 34.62 8.80
CA CYS A 499 18.95 34.87 9.40
C CYS A 499 18.47 33.73 10.29
N SER A 500 17.38 33.96 11.02
CA SER A 500 16.64 32.89 11.69
C SER A 500 16.19 31.83 10.68
N GLU A 501 16.45 30.56 10.97
CA GLU A 501 16.13 29.42 10.10
C GLU A 501 14.61 29.27 9.89
N ASP A 502 13.81 29.65 10.89
CA ASP A 502 12.34 29.62 10.81
C ASP A 502 11.79 30.71 9.86
N ASP A 503 12.53 31.78 9.59
CA ASP A 503 12.07 32.90 8.75
C ASP A 503 12.51 32.81 7.27
N LEU A 504 13.40 31.86 6.94
CA LEU A 504 14.13 31.79 5.66
C LEU A 504 13.22 31.85 4.42
N PHE A 505 12.07 31.16 4.47
CA PHE A 505 11.10 31.08 3.36
C PHE A 505 9.78 31.79 3.64
N SER A 506 9.74 32.74 4.58
CA SER A 506 8.54 33.48 5.03
C SER A 506 7.69 34.14 3.94
N GLU A 507 8.32 34.72 2.92
CA GLU A 507 7.63 35.42 1.83
C GLU A 507 7.50 34.60 0.53
N ALA A 508 8.02 33.36 0.50
CA ALA A 508 8.10 32.52 -0.70
C ALA A 508 6.78 31.79 -1.04
N ASN A 509 5.66 32.49 -0.88
CA ASN A 509 4.30 31.94 -0.80
C ASN A 509 3.84 31.17 -2.05
N LYS A 510 4.45 31.44 -3.20
CA LYS A 510 4.20 30.78 -4.50
C LYS A 510 5.13 29.58 -4.77
N MET A 511 6.02 29.21 -3.86
CA MET A 511 6.98 28.11 -4.07
C MET A 511 6.23 26.79 -4.24
N GLU A 512 6.46 26.09 -5.35
CA GLU A 512 5.87 24.80 -5.74
C GLU A 512 6.88 23.64 -5.56
N LEU A 513 8.18 23.93 -5.74
CA LEU A 513 9.27 22.97 -5.60
C LEU A 513 10.47 23.59 -4.87
N LEU A 514 10.96 22.85 -3.86
CA LEU A 514 12.24 23.08 -3.18
C LEU A 514 13.15 21.87 -3.41
N ASP A 515 14.33 22.09 -3.97
CA ASP A 515 15.39 21.09 -4.10
C ASP A 515 16.65 21.60 -3.38
N PHE A 516 17.10 20.83 -2.39
CA PHE A 516 18.27 21.11 -1.56
C PHE A 516 19.28 19.95 -1.61
N SER A 517 19.51 19.38 -2.80
CA SER A 517 20.29 18.14 -2.97
C SER A 517 21.81 18.30 -3.08
N GLY A 518 22.56 17.50 -2.32
CA GLY A 518 24.01 17.41 -2.34
C GLY A 518 24.74 18.60 -1.72
N ASN A 519 24.11 19.31 -0.78
CA ASN A 519 24.68 20.50 -0.15
C ASN A 519 25.43 20.17 1.15
N GLU A 520 26.53 20.88 1.40
CA GLU A 520 27.22 20.88 2.69
C GLU A 520 26.91 22.18 3.43
N THR A 521 26.22 22.09 4.57
CA THR A 521 25.95 23.22 5.46
C THR A 521 27.01 23.37 6.55
N ASP A 522 27.22 24.60 7.01
CA ASP A 522 28.04 24.88 8.19
C ASP A 522 27.22 24.89 9.50
N ASP A 523 27.89 25.19 10.63
CA ASP A 523 27.27 25.14 11.95
C ASP A 523 26.16 26.19 12.18
N SER A 524 25.94 27.13 11.25
CA SER A 524 24.87 28.14 11.28
C SER A 524 23.56 27.69 10.60
N MET A 525 23.59 26.62 9.81
CA MET A 525 22.42 26.07 9.12
C MET A 525 22.22 24.59 9.49
N ARG A 526 21.53 24.39 10.62
CA ARG A 526 21.17 23.12 11.24
C ARG A 526 19.69 22.76 11.03
N SER A 527 18.84 23.73 10.69
CA SER A 527 17.42 23.50 10.42
C SER A 527 17.02 23.95 9.02
N LEU A 528 16.24 23.11 8.34
CA LEU A 528 15.52 23.48 7.11
C LEU A 528 14.03 23.60 7.43
N CYS A 529 13.59 24.82 7.74
CA CYS A 529 12.21 25.13 8.11
C CYS A 529 11.48 25.91 7.01
N VAL A 530 10.18 25.65 6.86
CA VAL A 530 9.23 26.58 6.25
C VAL A 530 8.28 27.08 7.35
N PRO A 531 8.10 28.40 7.55
CA PRO A 531 7.29 28.93 8.65
C PRO A 531 5.82 28.51 8.54
N GLY A 532 5.35 27.77 9.54
CA GLY A 532 4.01 27.18 9.60
C GLY A 532 2.95 28.02 10.32
N VAL A 533 3.18 29.32 10.54
CA VAL A 533 2.30 30.17 11.38
C VAL A 533 1.90 31.46 10.66
N GLY A 534 0.63 31.57 10.30
CA GLY A 534 -0.02 32.83 9.89
C GLY A 534 0.04 33.15 8.40
N ASN A 535 1.14 32.83 7.71
CA ASN A 535 1.34 32.97 6.26
C ASN A 535 2.59 32.18 5.79
N SER A 536 2.72 31.75 4.53
CA SER A 536 1.65 31.36 3.56
C SER A 536 2.16 30.46 2.41
N ASN A 537 3.19 29.60 2.62
CA ASN A 537 3.75 28.65 1.63
C ASN A 537 2.81 27.46 1.32
N SER A 538 1.58 27.80 0.96
CA SER A 538 0.49 26.90 0.61
C SER A 538 0.70 26.21 -0.74
N CYS A 539 1.60 26.68 -1.59
CA CYS A 539 1.81 26.11 -2.92
C CYS A 539 2.83 24.96 -2.97
N LEU A 540 3.59 24.71 -1.89
CA LEU A 540 4.72 23.77 -1.93
C LEU A 540 4.21 22.34 -2.12
N GLU A 541 4.51 21.73 -3.27
CA GLU A 541 4.01 20.40 -3.64
C GLU A 541 5.07 19.30 -3.49
N THR A 542 6.34 19.64 -3.74
CA THR A 542 7.46 18.70 -3.77
C THR A 542 8.68 19.28 -3.06
N VAL A 543 9.27 18.49 -2.16
CA VAL A 543 10.56 18.76 -1.53
C VAL A 543 11.53 17.63 -1.86
N ILE A 544 12.77 17.98 -2.22
CA ILE A 544 13.90 17.07 -2.40
C ILE A 544 15.03 17.52 -1.49
N VAL A 545 15.47 16.64 -0.58
CA VAL A 545 16.68 16.83 0.24
C VAL A 545 17.55 15.60 0.06
N ASP A 546 18.82 15.80 -0.26
CA ASP A 546 19.78 14.74 -0.52
C ASP A 546 21.13 15.10 0.11
N GLY A 547 21.74 14.17 0.83
CA GLY A 547 23.16 14.20 1.15
C GLY A 547 23.61 14.99 2.39
N TYR A 548 24.92 15.24 2.39
CA TYR A 548 25.87 15.47 3.49
C TYR A 548 25.69 16.73 4.36
N ALA A 549 24.50 17.31 4.42
CA ALA A 549 24.25 18.52 5.21
C ALA A 549 24.25 18.21 6.72
N ARG A 550 24.73 19.15 7.54
CA ARG A 550 24.67 19.08 9.02
C ARG A 550 23.28 19.43 9.56
N LEU A 551 22.23 19.04 8.86
CA LEU A 551 20.85 19.32 9.24
C LEU A 551 20.45 18.41 10.42
N GLU A 552 20.21 19.04 11.57
CA GLU A 552 19.68 18.44 12.79
C GLU A 552 18.15 18.38 12.76
N LYS A 553 17.50 19.30 12.02
CA LYS A 553 16.05 19.44 11.98
C LYS A 553 15.54 19.74 10.57
N ILE A 554 14.42 19.12 10.19
CA ILE A 554 13.68 19.45 8.97
C ILE A 554 12.21 19.64 9.34
N SER A 555 11.60 20.76 8.94
CA SER A 555 10.21 21.09 9.25
C SER A 555 9.47 21.71 8.07
N PHE A 556 8.45 21.00 7.58
CA PHE A 556 7.49 21.50 6.58
C PHE A 556 6.07 21.57 7.14
N LYS A 557 5.97 21.73 8.47
CA LYS A 557 4.70 21.81 9.19
C LYS A 557 3.79 22.91 8.61
N GLY A 558 2.56 22.52 8.25
CA GLY A 558 1.56 23.42 7.68
C GLY A 558 1.60 23.57 6.15
N CYS A 559 2.54 22.91 5.45
CA CYS A 559 2.56 22.87 3.98
C CYS A 559 1.44 21.95 3.44
N THR A 560 0.19 22.44 3.46
CA THR A 560 -1.02 21.63 3.21
C THR A 560 -1.13 21.02 1.82
N ASN A 561 -0.41 21.52 0.81
CA ASN A 561 -0.34 20.94 -0.53
C ASN A 561 0.91 20.07 -0.78
N LEU A 562 1.78 19.88 0.22
CA LEU A 562 2.99 19.06 0.10
C LEU A 562 2.59 17.59 -0.06
N LYS A 563 2.84 17.04 -1.25
CA LYS A 563 2.47 15.67 -1.65
C LYS A 563 3.69 14.74 -1.60
N ASN A 564 4.84 15.26 -2.05
CA ASN A 564 6.06 14.48 -2.26
C ASN A 564 7.20 15.03 -1.39
N ILE A 565 7.82 14.15 -0.61
CA ILE A 565 9.08 14.45 0.08
C ILE A 565 10.06 13.32 -0.27
N LEU A 566 11.20 13.68 -0.85
CA LEU A 566 12.27 12.75 -1.21
C LEU A 566 13.48 13.05 -0.30
N LEU A 567 13.80 12.12 0.59
CA LEU A 567 14.96 12.20 1.49
C LEU A 567 15.98 11.13 1.07
N ARG A 568 17.20 11.52 0.75
CA ARG A 568 18.26 10.64 0.20
C ARG A 568 19.64 10.95 0.79
N GLY A 569 20.59 10.03 0.57
CA GLY A 569 21.98 10.19 0.99
C GLY A 569 22.21 9.97 2.49
N GLU A 570 23.29 10.53 3.01
CA GLU A 570 23.72 10.41 4.41
C GLU A 570 23.12 11.55 5.26
N LEU A 571 22.19 11.22 6.16
CA LEU A 571 21.48 12.16 7.05
C LEU A 571 21.79 11.84 8.53
N ASP A 572 23.08 11.67 8.83
CA ASP A 572 23.63 11.28 10.14
C ASP A 572 23.23 12.19 11.30
N ASN A 573 22.98 13.46 11.04
CA ASN A 573 22.71 14.46 12.08
C ASN A 573 21.20 14.68 12.31
N LEU A 574 20.32 14.14 11.44
CA LEU A 574 18.89 14.50 11.40
C LEU A 574 18.09 13.92 12.57
N TYR A 575 18.17 14.60 13.70
CA TYR A 575 17.49 14.28 14.95
C TYR A 575 15.97 14.45 14.88
N ALA A 576 15.47 15.47 14.19
CA ALA A 576 14.04 15.82 14.17
C ALA A 576 13.44 16.04 12.77
N LEU A 577 12.30 15.41 12.50
CA LEU A 577 11.50 15.59 11.27
C LEU A 577 10.03 15.93 11.62
N ASP A 578 9.56 17.10 11.18
CA ASP A 578 8.16 17.52 11.33
C ASP A 578 7.50 17.80 9.96
N ILE A 579 6.56 16.95 9.57
CA ILE A 579 5.74 17.12 8.36
C ILE A 579 4.25 17.17 8.70
N SER A 580 3.92 17.68 9.88
CA SER A 580 2.54 17.83 10.37
C SER A 580 1.69 18.75 9.48
N SER A 581 0.39 18.46 9.36
CA SER A 581 -0.57 19.18 8.50
C SER A 581 -0.18 19.23 7.01
N THR A 582 0.56 18.24 6.51
CA THR A 582 0.87 18.09 5.08
C THR A 582 -0.11 17.12 4.37
N ALA A 583 -0.07 17.09 3.03
CA ALA A 583 -0.84 16.16 2.21
C ALA A 583 -0.09 14.88 1.81
N VAL A 584 1.05 14.60 2.44
CA VAL A 584 1.92 13.44 2.14
C VAL A 584 1.15 12.13 2.39
N LYS A 585 1.12 11.28 1.37
CA LYS A 585 0.52 9.93 1.45
C LYS A 585 1.47 8.88 2.04
N THR A 586 2.74 8.96 1.67
CA THR A 586 3.76 7.98 2.04
C THR A 586 5.04 8.72 2.36
N LEU A 587 5.56 8.51 3.57
CA LEU A 587 6.88 8.98 3.97
C LEU A 587 7.88 7.85 3.70
N ASP A 588 8.74 8.01 2.70
CA ASP A 588 9.77 7.03 2.36
C ASP A 588 11.14 7.44 2.91
N LEU A 589 11.63 6.67 3.88
CA LEU A 589 12.95 6.79 4.48
C LEU A 589 13.90 5.66 4.02
N THR A 590 13.47 4.74 3.15
CA THR A 590 14.27 3.58 2.73
C THR A 590 15.46 3.93 1.85
N THR A 591 15.39 5.09 1.17
CA THR A 591 16.44 5.60 0.28
C THR A 591 17.53 6.40 1.01
N ILE A 592 17.43 6.53 2.34
CA ILE A 592 18.43 7.18 3.18
C ILE A 592 19.53 6.17 3.52
N GLU A 593 20.79 6.55 3.34
CA GLU A 593 21.92 5.65 3.56
C GLU A 593 22.24 5.44 5.04
N THR A 594 22.14 6.52 5.82
CA THR A 594 22.33 6.60 7.28
C THR A 594 21.38 7.65 7.87
N LEU A 595 20.76 7.38 9.02
CA LEU A 595 19.67 8.18 9.58
C LEU A 595 19.66 8.13 11.12
N PHE A 596 19.82 9.26 11.81
CA PHE A 596 19.72 9.35 13.28
C PHE A 596 18.42 10.05 13.75
N LEU A 597 17.26 9.52 13.36
CA LEU A 597 15.97 10.14 13.67
C LEU A 597 15.44 9.75 15.06
N ASP A 598 15.40 10.70 15.99
CA ASP A 598 14.85 10.51 17.35
C ASP A 598 13.43 11.08 17.50
N GLU A 599 13.14 12.24 16.89
CA GLU A 599 11.84 12.90 16.94
C GLU A 599 11.14 12.92 15.58
N LEU A 600 9.97 12.27 15.47
CA LEU A 600 9.13 12.28 14.25
C LEU A 600 7.72 12.80 14.54
N PHE A 601 7.31 13.86 13.85
CA PHE A 601 6.00 14.49 13.97
C PHE A 601 5.20 14.41 12.67
N LEU A 602 4.03 13.78 12.77
CA LEU A 602 3.08 13.43 11.71
C LEU A 602 1.65 13.77 12.19
N LEU A 603 1.46 14.97 12.74
CA LEU A 603 0.17 15.41 13.32
C LEU A 603 -0.75 15.99 12.23
N ASP A 604 -2.06 15.79 12.34
CA ASP A 604 -3.08 16.24 11.36
C ASP A 604 -2.82 15.77 9.90
N CYS A 605 -2.08 14.68 9.71
CA CYS A 605 -1.66 14.13 8.42
C CYS A 605 -2.76 13.26 7.78
N LYS A 606 -3.89 13.88 7.44
CA LYS A 606 -5.15 13.23 6.99
C LYS A 606 -5.06 12.28 5.79
N LYS A 607 -3.98 12.33 5.01
CA LYS A 607 -3.75 11.49 3.82
C LYS A 607 -2.68 10.41 4.01
N LEU A 608 -2.03 10.35 5.18
CA LEU A 608 -0.92 9.43 5.44
C LEU A 608 -1.43 7.98 5.53
N CYS A 609 -0.89 7.13 4.65
CA CYS A 609 -1.20 5.70 4.60
C CYS A 609 0.00 4.81 5.00
N ALA A 610 1.24 5.25 4.76
CA ALA A 610 2.43 4.45 5.08
C ALA A 610 3.67 5.28 5.49
N VAL A 611 4.52 4.67 6.31
CA VAL A 611 5.88 5.13 6.64
C VAL A 611 6.86 3.99 6.37
N MET A 612 7.77 4.18 5.42
CA MET A 612 8.71 3.16 4.96
C MET A 612 10.07 3.41 5.61
N TRP A 613 10.56 2.44 6.40
CA TRP A 613 11.75 2.60 7.25
C TRP A 613 13.00 1.88 6.68
N PRO A 614 14.23 2.38 6.89
CA PRO A 614 15.48 1.76 6.40
C PRO A 614 15.64 0.28 6.80
N PRO A 615 16.35 -0.57 6.04
CA PRO A 615 16.60 -1.98 6.39
C PRO A 615 17.16 -2.16 7.81
N LYS A 616 16.88 -3.30 8.46
CA LYS A 616 17.28 -3.56 9.86
C LYS A 616 18.78 -3.39 10.09
N ASP A 617 19.60 -3.86 9.16
CA ASP A 617 21.06 -3.79 9.19
C ASP A 617 21.61 -2.34 9.25
N LYS A 618 20.76 -1.34 8.94
CA LYS A 618 21.04 0.11 9.04
C LYS A 618 20.31 0.80 10.20
N ARG A 619 19.69 0.04 11.12
CA ARG A 619 18.68 0.54 12.06
C ARG A 619 18.91 0.22 13.53
N ASP A 620 19.96 -0.52 13.89
CA ASP A 620 20.15 -1.04 15.26
C ASP A 620 20.34 0.03 16.36
N SER A 621 20.46 1.32 16.00
CA SER A 621 20.42 2.47 16.92
C SER A 621 19.29 3.48 16.65
N ASN A 622 18.46 3.27 15.62
CA ASN A 622 17.69 4.34 14.94
C ASN A 622 16.16 4.11 15.03
N ILE A 623 15.67 3.77 16.22
CA ILE A 623 14.24 3.79 16.54
C ILE A 623 13.95 5.14 17.21
N PRO A 624 12.98 5.95 16.73
CA PRO A 624 12.74 7.26 17.31
C PRO A 624 12.36 7.12 18.79
N GLY A 625 13.09 7.84 19.65
CA GLY A 625 12.74 8.01 21.05
C GLY A 625 11.31 8.52 21.18
N LYS A 626 10.93 9.49 20.33
CA LYS A 626 9.68 10.23 20.37
C LYS A 626 8.96 10.22 19.02
N LEU A 627 7.73 9.70 19.00
CA LEU A 627 6.92 9.56 17.79
C LEU A 627 5.54 10.16 18.02
N ARG A 628 5.09 11.07 17.16
CA ARG A 628 3.74 11.65 17.24
C ARG A 628 3.02 11.54 15.90
N ILE A 629 1.97 10.72 15.84
CA ILE A 629 1.13 10.53 14.66
C ILE A 629 -0.30 10.92 15.00
N ASP A 630 -0.93 11.77 14.19
CA ASP A 630 -2.37 12.02 14.24
C ASP A 630 -2.94 12.11 12.82
N THR A 631 -3.91 11.26 12.50
CA THR A 631 -4.61 11.22 11.21
C THR A 631 -6.10 11.53 11.36
N THR A 632 -6.55 11.91 12.56
CA THR A 632 -7.96 12.15 12.90
C THR A 632 -8.40 13.57 12.54
N GLN A 633 -9.72 13.76 12.36
CA GLN A 633 -10.29 15.09 12.11
C GLN A 633 -10.56 15.85 13.42
N SER A 634 -9.52 16.04 14.25
CA SER A 634 -9.62 16.83 15.47
C SER A 634 -9.23 18.29 15.23
N ALA A 635 -10.00 19.23 15.77
CA ALA A 635 -9.60 20.64 15.79
C ALA A 635 -8.42 20.81 16.76
N GLN A 636 -7.36 21.46 16.29
CA GLN A 636 -6.04 21.63 16.93
C GLN A 636 -6.00 21.53 18.48
N PRO A 637 -5.09 20.71 19.04
CA PRO A 637 -4.41 21.07 20.27
C PRO A 637 -3.31 22.09 19.92
N THR A 638 -3.61 23.38 19.98
CA THR A 638 -2.67 24.45 19.65
C THR A 638 -1.50 24.49 20.64
N TRP A 639 -0.38 23.84 20.30
CA TRP A 639 0.89 23.95 21.03
C TRP A 639 1.63 25.21 20.58
N CYS A 640 1.47 26.31 21.32
CA CYS A 640 2.38 27.44 21.26
C CYS A 640 3.52 27.22 22.28
N GLY A 641 4.70 26.87 21.79
CA GLY A 641 5.92 26.84 22.59
C GLY A 641 6.58 28.21 22.59
N GLY A 642 6.66 28.85 23.76
CA GLY A 642 7.39 30.09 23.98
C GLY A 642 7.59 30.31 25.47
N GLN A 643 8.83 30.44 25.93
CA GLN A 643 9.12 30.80 27.31
C GLN A 643 8.80 32.27 27.54
N GLU A 644 7.69 32.57 28.22
CA GLU A 644 7.60 33.76 29.06
C GLU A 644 7.17 33.36 30.46
N GLU A 645 8.13 33.34 31.38
CA GLU A 645 7.83 33.42 32.80
C GLU A 645 7.22 34.80 33.08
N ASN A 646 5.90 34.88 33.26
CA ASN A 646 5.31 35.85 34.19
C ASN A 646 3.88 35.48 34.59
N SER A 647 3.54 35.87 35.81
CA SER A 647 2.30 35.49 36.50
C SER A 647 1.03 36.06 35.87
N SER A 648 0.06 35.20 35.56
CA SER A 648 -1.31 35.38 36.08
C SER A 648 -2.20 34.14 35.88
N THR A 649 -3.08 33.92 36.86
CA THR A 649 -4.12 32.88 36.86
C THR A 649 -5.24 33.19 35.86
N GLY A 650 -5.65 32.23 35.04
CA GLY A 650 -6.96 32.29 34.39
C GLY A 650 -7.12 31.50 33.08
N THR A 651 -7.69 30.30 33.18
CA THR A 651 -8.66 29.74 32.23
C THR A 651 -8.35 29.81 30.72
N LEU A 652 -7.85 28.71 30.13
CA LEU A 652 -8.24 28.14 28.81
C LEU A 652 -7.21 27.09 28.30
N LEU A 653 -7.36 25.81 28.65
CA LEU A 653 -6.74 24.70 27.88
C LEU A 653 -7.58 23.40 27.92
N SER A 654 -7.72 22.79 26.74
CA SER A 654 -8.17 21.41 26.42
C SER A 654 -9.43 20.84 27.08
N TYR A 655 -10.52 20.75 26.30
CA TYR A 655 -11.65 19.85 26.57
C TYR A 655 -11.29 18.39 26.19
N ILE A 656 -10.83 17.60 27.15
CA ILE A 656 -11.06 16.15 27.17
C ILE A 656 -11.82 15.85 28.47
N PRO A 657 -13.01 15.24 28.42
CA PRO A 657 -13.75 14.92 29.64
C PRO A 657 -13.05 13.79 30.40
N VAL A 658 -12.42 14.17 31.52
CA VAL A 658 -12.13 13.39 32.74
C VAL A 658 -12.18 11.86 32.57
N LEU A 659 -11.02 11.20 32.46
CA LEU A 659 -10.89 9.77 32.77
C LEU A 659 -9.47 9.25 33.10
N HIS A 660 -8.46 10.13 33.16
CA HIS A 660 -7.19 9.87 33.84
C HIS A 660 -6.88 11.02 34.80
N GLY A 661 -6.38 10.70 36.00
CA GLY A 661 -5.95 11.69 36.97
C GLY A 661 -4.78 12.51 36.44
N ASN A 662 -5.05 13.75 36.01
CA ASN A 662 -4.08 14.80 35.68
C ASN A 662 -2.95 14.47 34.67
N GLN A 663 -3.03 13.36 33.92
CA GLN A 663 -1.94 12.95 33.03
C GLN A 663 -2.00 13.66 31.67
N LEU A 664 -1.04 14.54 31.42
CA LEU A 664 -0.94 15.36 30.22
C LEU A 664 -0.45 14.55 29.01
N MET A 665 -0.90 14.91 27.80
CA MET A 665 -0.45 14.31 26.53
C MET A 665 1.07 14.41 26.28
N SER A 666 1.79 15.17 27.10
CA SER A 666 3.24 15.35 27.03
C SER A 666 4.05 14.25 27.72
N GLU A 667 3.42 13.29 28.41
CA GLU A 667 4.14 12.25 29.17
C GLU A 667 4.48 11.01 28.32
N PHE A 668 3.75 10.76 27.23
CA PHE A 668 4.04 9.65 26.31
C PHE A 668 5.10 10.04 25.27
N ASP A 669 6.20 9.29 25.25
CA ASP A 669 7.19 9.30 24.16
C ASP A 669 6.51 9.08 22.80
N TRP A 670 5.63 8.07 22.73
CA TRP A 670 4.92 7.67 21.51
C TRP A 670 3.42 7.93 21.65
N TYR A 671 2.91 8.87 20.84
CA TYR A 671 1.49 9.18 20.73
C TYR A 671 1.01 8.90 19.29
N ILE A 672 0.01 8.05 19.15
CA ILE A 672 -0.49 7.59 17.84
C ILE A 672 -2.03 7.67 17.86
N SER A 673 -2.63 8.59 17.11
CA SER A 673 -4.09 8.66 16.94
C SER A 673 -4.47 8.41 15.48
N LEU A 674 -5.22 7.33 15.24
CA LEU A 674 -5.42 6.77 13.92
C LEU A 674 -6.89 6.72 13.52
N ARG A 675 -7.15 7.29 12.34
CA ARG A 675 -8.42 7.13 11.64
C ARG A 675 -8.54 5.73 11.01
N ASP A 676 -7.44 5.17 10.52
CA ASP A 676 -7.36 3.82 9.95
C ASP A 676 -6.23 3.01 10.63
N PRO A 677 -6.52 1.85 11.23
CA PRO A 677 -5.53 1.03 11.91
C PRO A 677 -4.49 0.39 10.97
N ARG A 678 -4.71 0.32 9.64
CA ARG A 678 -3.75 -0.28 8.69
C ARG A 678 -2.39 0.42 8.71
N LEU A 679 -2.34 1.73 9.01
CA LEU A 679 -1.07 2.48 9.17
C LEU A 679 -0.17 1.88 10.28
N LEU A 680 -0.71 1.16 11.27
CA LEU A 680 0.08 0.49 12.32
C LEU A 680 1.06 -0.55 11.74
N VAL A 681 0.78 -1.13 10.57
CA VAL A 681 1.70 -2.06 9.88
C VAL A 681 3.04 -1.38 9.57
N SER A 682 3.03 -0.08 9.28
CA SER A 682 4.26 0.70 9.08
C SER A 682 5.13 0.82 10.35
N LEU A 683 4.56 0.58 11.54
CA LEU A 683 5.27 0.71 12.82
C LEU A 683 5.81 -0.62 13.36
N GLU A 684 5.29 -1.77 12.91
CA GLU A 684 5.78 -3.09 13.31
C GLU A 684 7.30 -3.25 13.18
N PRO A 685 7.97 -2.77 12.10
CA PRO A 685 9.42 -2.86 11.99
C PRO A 685 10.22 -2.06 13.02
N VAL A 686 9.66 -0.97 13.58
CA VAL A 686 10.32 -0.07 14.55
C VAL A 686 9.83 -0.25 15.99
N TYR A 687 8.81 -1.08 16.23
CA TYR A 687 8.23 -1.22 17.56
C TYR A 687 9.13 -2.04 18.49
N SER A 688 9.57 -1.45 19.60
CA SER A 688 10.35 -2.14 20.64
C SER A 688 9.45 -2.87 21.63
N SER A 689 9.75 -4.15 21.90
CA SER A 689 9.08 -4.96 22.93
C SER A 689 9.28 -4.45 24.37
N SER A 690 10.19 -3.51 24.60
CA SER A 690 10.33 -2.81 25.88
C SER A 690 9.13 -1.89 26.15
N ARG A 691 8.60 -1.24 25.11
CA ARG A 691 7.51 -0.26 25.23
C ARG A 691 6.22 -0.94 25.69
N LYS A 692 5.45 -0.26 26.55
CA LYS A 692 4.13 -0.72 27.02
C LYS A 692 3.04 0.18 26.47
N THR A 693 2.00 -0.43 25.89
CA THR A 693 0.95 0.30 25.18
C THR A 693 -0.28 0.50 26.05
N TYR A 694 -0.80 1.72 26.01
CA TYR A 694 -2.20 2.05 26.27
C TYR A 694 -2.94 2.06 24.93
N VAL A 695 -4.04 1.33 24.81
CA VAL A 695 -4.89 1.34 23.60
C VAL A 695 -6.27 1.87 23.95
N GLU A 696 -6.66 3.00 23.35
CA GLU A 696 -8.01 3.54 23.32
C GLU A 696 -8.71 3.19 22.01
N ILE A 697 -9.97 2.80 22.07
CA ILE A 697 -10.84 2.61 20.91
C ILE A 697 -12.14 3.37 21.14
N SER A 698 -12.45 4.30 20.25
CA SER A 698 -13.64 5.15 20.38
C SER A 698 -14.18 5.60 19.02
N SER A 699 -15.50 5.79 18.94
CA SER A 699 -16.10 6.50 17.81
C SER A 699 -15.71 7.97 17.89
N THR A 700 -15.54 8.62 16.73
CA THR A 700 -15.27 10.07 16.67
C THR A 700 -16.22 10.86 17.56
N ASN A 701 -15.66 11.72 18.42
CA ASN A 701 -16.42 12.78 19.07
C ASN A 701 -17.19 13.55 17.99
N VAL A 702 -18.52 13.40 18.00
CA VAL A 702 -19.39 14.12 17.05
C VAL A 702 -19.25 15.61 17.36
N ALA A 703 -18.49 16.31 16.53
CA ALA A 703 -18.42 17.76 16.56
C ALA A 703 -19.83 18.31 16.32
N THR A 704 -20.42 18.89 17.36
CA THR A 704 -21.75 19.52 17.28
C THR A 704 -21.65 20.77 16.41
N GLY A 705 -21.89 20.64 15.11
CA GLY A 705 -21.82 21.76 14.17
C GLY A 705 -22.37 21.44 12.78
N SER A 706 -23.50 22.07 12.45
CA SER A 706 -24.07 22.18 11.09
C SER A 706 -24.42 20.88 10.34
N SER A 707 -25.69 20.51 10.35
CA SER A 707 -26.31 19.97 9.14
C SER A 707 -27.68 20.61 8.90
N LYS A 708 -27.87 21.14 7.68
CA LYS A 708 -29.20 21.47 7.17
C LYS A 708 -29.92 20.16 6.89
N TYR A 709 -30.88 19.78 7.73
CA TYR A 709 -31.92 18.84 7.35
C TYR A 709 -33.27 19.51 7.59
N GLU A 710 -33.87 20.01 6.51
CA GLU A 710 -35.28 20.38 6.51
C GLU A 710 -36.10 19.13 6.80
N ARG A 711 -36.79 19.13 7.95
CA ARG A 711 -37.82 18.14 8.24
C ARG A 711 -39.15 18.87 8.34
N THR A 712 -39.89 18.82 7.23
CA THR A 712 -41.29 19.22 7.16
C THR A 712 -42.09 18.44 8.21
N VAL A 713 -42.57 19.15 9.23
CA VAL A 713 -43.58 18.64 10.17
C VAL A 713 -44.66 19.70 10.29
N GLU A 714 -45.90 19.28 10.09
CA GLU A 714 -47.04 20.19 10.02
C GLU A 714 -47.42 20.78 11.38
N ARG A 715 -47.97 21.99 11.28
CA ARG A 715 -48.38 22.90 12.35
C ARG A 715 -49.40 22.29 13.33
N GLY A 716 -49.00 22.12 14.59
CA GLY A 716 -49.88 21.98 15.78
C GLY A 716 -49.47 22.98 16.88
N ARG A 717 -50.42 23.60 17.60
CA ARG A 717 -50.20 24.81 18.42
C ARG A 717 -49.88 24.53 19.91
N MET A 718 -48.95 25.33 20.46
CA MET A 718 -48.95 26.04 21.78
C MET A 718 -49.21 25.23 23.07
N SER A 719 -48.65 25.52 24.25
CA SER A 719 -47.56 26.40 24.73
C SER A 719 -47.38 26.06 26.22
N LEU A 720 -46.17 25.98 26.79
CA LEU A 720 -45.57 27.06 27.58
C LEU A 720 -44.20 26.58 28.12
N MET A 721 -43.19 27.45 28.10
CA MET A 721 -41.97 27.36 28.90
C MET A 721 -42.01 28.46 29.96
N PRO A 722 -41.27 28.30 31.07
CA PRO A 722 -40.09 29.17 31.20
C PRO A 722 -38.83 28.47 31.73
N MET A 723 -37.72 28.77 31.06
CA MET A 723 -36.33 28.80 31.53
C MET A 723 -35.92 27.95 32.75
N ILE A 724 -35.22 26.85 32.49
CA ILE A 724 -34.13 26.35 33.35
C ILE A 724 -32.84 26.25 32.49
N SER A 725 -31.68 26.34 33.13
CA SER A 725 -30.38 26.71 32.59
C SER A 725 -29.83 25.88 31.41
N THR A 726 -29.03 26.57 30.58
CA THR A 726 -28.39 26.09 29.36
C THR A 726 -27.25 25.09 29.60
N GLN A 727 -27.57 23.84 29.95
CA GLN A 727 -26.55 22.78 30.09
C GLN A 727 -26.98 21.37 29.62
N GLN A 728 -28.05 21.25 28.84
CA GLN A 728 -28.63 19.94 28.42
C GLN A 728 -28.70 19.67 26.90
N GLN A 729 -28.06 20.46 26.04
CA GLN A 729 -28.00 20.21 24.58
C GLN A 729 -26.61 19.73 24.09
N LYS A 730 -26.03 18.75 24.79
CA LYS A 730 -24.85 17.98 24.33
C LYS A 730 -24.95 16.52 24.81
N GLN A 731 -25.65 15.68 24.05
CA GLN A 731 -25.68 14.23 24.27
C GLN A 731 -25.10 13.50 23.04
N SER A 732 -24.23 12.52 23.29
CA SER A 732 -23.74 11.58 22.28
C SER A 732 -24.89 10.71 21.77
N MET A 733 -24.82 10.25 20.52
CA MET A 733 -25.75 9.24 19.99
C MET A 733 -25.77 7.96 20.84
N CYS A 734 -24.66 7.60 21.48
CA CYS A 734 -24.62 6.50 22.45
C CYS A 734 -25.55 6.79 23.64
N ALA A 735 -25.51 7.99 24.22
CA ALA A 735 -26.34 8.35 25.36
C ALA A 735 -27.85 8.27 25.04
N LEU A 736 -28.25 8.56 23.79
CA LEU A 736 -29.64 8.38 23.34
C LEU A 736 -30.06 6.91 23.25
N ILE A 737 -29.17 5.99 22.86
CA ILE A 737 -29.45 4.54 22.82
C ILE A 737 -29.69 3.97 24.24
N TYR A 738 -29.11 4.58 25.27
CA TYR A 738 -29.28 4.18 26.67
C TYR A 738 -30.26 5.07 27.46
N ALA A 739 -30.88 6.07 26.82
CA ALA A 739 -31.79 7.02 27.49
C ALA A 739 -33.09 6.36 27.96
N ASP A 740 -33.67 5.49 27.14
CA ASP A 740 -34.93 4.80 27.45
C ASP A 740 -34.80 3.97 28.75
N ILE A 741 -33.66 3.27 28.89
CA ILE A 741 -33.34 2.39 30.04
C ILE A 741 -33.14 3.19 31.33
N THR A 742 -32.61 4.41 31.24
CA THR A 742 -32.37 5.28 32.41
C THR A 742 -33.62 6.04 32.86
N MET A 743 -34.59 6.26 31.97
CA MET A 743 -35.81 7.01 32.27
C MET A 743 -37.01 6.12 32.67
N GLU A 744 -37.21 4.94 32.05
CA GLU A 744 -38.39 4.09 32.35
C GLU A 744 -38.45 3.63 33.82
N ARG A 745 -37.29 3.51 34.50
CA ARG A 745 -37.22 3.02 35.89
C ARG A 745 -37.40 4.09 36.96
N LEU A 746 -37.52 5.36 36.61
CA LEU A 746 -37.92 6.42 37.55
C LEU A 746 -39.44 6.48 37.77
N GLN A 747 -40.24 5.71 37.01
CA GLN A 747 -41.71 5.76 37.04
C GLN A 747 -42.39 4.49 37.57
N GLN A 748 -41.65 3.47 38.01
CA GLN A 748 -42.20 2.24 38.60
C GLN A 748 -41.90 2.13 40.09
N GLY A 749 -42.39 3.12 40.85
CA GLY A 749 -42.15 3.25 42.29
C GLY A 749 -43.24 4.01 43.04
N ASP A 750 -44.51 3.86 42.63
CA ASP A 750 -45.66 4.29 43.44
C ASP A 750 -45.87 3.30 44.58
N ASP A 751 -45.28 3.56 45.76
CA ASP A 751 -45.83 3.13 47.05
C ASP A 751 -45.25 3.99 48.19
N GLU A 752 -46.14 4.48 49.07
CA GLU A 752 -45.79 5.42 50.14
C GLU A 752 -44.99 4.77 51.30
N SER A 753 -43.67 4.67 51.18
CA SER A 753 -42.79 4.56 52.37
C SER A 753 -41.44 5.27 52.19
N ASN A 754 -41.35 6.45 52.79
CA ASN A 754 -40.20 7.35 52.65
C ASN A 754 -39.03 6.96 53.57
N TYR A 755 -38.17 6.02 53.15
CA TYR A 755 -36.80 5.91 53.69
C TYR A 755 -35.72 5.27 52.78
N TYR A 756 -36.03 4.88 51.53
CA TYR A 756 -35.05 4.21 50.63
C TYR A 756 -34.85 4.90 49.26
N ALA A 757 -35.32 6.14 49.09
CA ALA A 757 -35.26 6.90 47.83
C ALA A 757 -33.85 7.50 47.52
N THR A 758 -32.78 6.73 47.75
CA THR A 758 -31.37 7.11 47.51
C THR A 758 -30.55 6.02 46.80
N GLY A 759 -31.20 4.93 46.34
CA GLY A 759 -30.55 3.70 45.89
C GLY A 759 -29.94 3.68 44.47
N ILE A 760 -30.06 4.73 43.66
CA ILE A 760 -29.58 4.76 42.26
C ILE A 760 -28.44 5.79 42.09
N GLY A 761 -27.55 5.87 43.08
CA GLY A 761 -26.45 6.84 43.14
C GLY A 761 -25.04 6.24 43.31
N TRP A 762 -24.91 4.92 43.17
CA TRP A 762 -23.68 4.17 43.47
C TRP A 762 -23.15 3.48 42.21
N MET A 763 -22.70 4.26 41.23
CA MET A 763 -21.82 3.76 40.19
C MET A 763 -20.40 3.84 40.73
N TRP A 764 -19.84 2.69 41.15
CA TRP A 764 -18.49 2.65 41.71
C TRP A 764 -17.49 3.22 40.69
N PRO A 765 -16.48 4.01 41.11
CA PRO A 765 -15.43 4.42 40.20
C PRO A 765 -14.61 3.19 39.82
N CYS A 766 -14.46 2.95 38.52
CA CYS A 766 -13.52 1.95 38.01
C CYS A 766 -12.13 2.16 38.62
N PRO A 767 -11.46 1.12 39.13
CA PRO A 767 -10.10 1.24 39.65
C PRO A 767 -9.17 1.90 38.62
N ASP A 768 -8.28 2.76 39.11
CA ASP A 768 -7.32 3.49 38.29
C ASP A 768 -6.48 2.52 37.45
N ALA A 769 -6.16 2.94 36.22
CA ALA A 769 -5.31 2.15 35.33
C ALA A 769 -3.86 2.12 35.87
N PRO A 770 -3.12 1.00 35.68
CA PRO A 770 -1.76 0.88 36.19
C PRO A 770 -0.83 1.92 35.55
N HIS A 771 0.03 2.55 36.36
CA HIS A 771 1.05 3.47 35.83
C HIS A 771 1.99 2.76 34.85
N LEU A 772 2.10 3.29 33.64
CA LEU A 772 3.03 2.78 32.63
C LEU A 772 4.46 3.30 32.87
N PRO A 773 5.51 2.56 32.47
CA PRO A 773 6.89 3.04 32.56
C PRO A 773 7.17 4.18 31.58
N LYS A 774 8.26 4.92 31.78
CA LYS A 774 8.68 6.03 30.90
C LYS A 774 8.65 5.68 29.41
N GLN A 775 9.19 4.52 29.03
CA GLN A 775 9.03 3.96 27.68
C GLN A 775 7.61 3.40 27.50
N SER A 776 6.64 4.28 27.30
CA SER A 776 5.24 3.93 27.04
C SER A 776 4.75 4.51 25.72
N CYS A 777 3.64 3.98 25.24
CA CYS A 777 3.00 4.39 24.01
C CYS A 777 1.49 4.50 24.23
N TYR A 778 0.89 5.61 23.82
CA TYR A 778 -0.55 5.78 23.74
C TYR A 778 -1.01 5.63 22.28
N MET A 779 -1.96 4.72 22.05
CA MET A 779 -2.60 4.51 20.76
C MET A 779 -4.11 4.77 20.88
N GLN A 780 -4.66 5.63 20.04
CA GLN A 780 -6.09 5.80 19.84
C GLN A 780 -6.46 5.28 18.45
N ILE A 781 -7.49 4.43 18.35
CA ILE A 781 -7.99 3.89 17.10
C ILE A 781 -9.47 4.28 16.95
N GLN A 782 -9.79 4.98 15.87
CA GLN A 782 -11.17 5.33 15.52
C GLN A 782 -11.89 4.11 14.93
N ASP A 783 -13.05 3.74 15.47
CA ASP A 783 -13.91 2.73 14.82
C ASP A 783 -14.75 3.36 13.70
N GLN A 784 -14.82 2.67 12.55
CA GLN A 784 -15.62 3.10 11.40
C GLN A 784 -16.58 2.00 10.91
N GLN A 785 -16.10 0.75 10.74
CA GLN A 785 -16.94 -0.36 10.25
C GLN A 785 -16.49 -1.73 10.83
N GLY A 786 -17.30 -2.34 11.70
CA GLY A 786 -17.25 -3.78 12.00
C GLY A 786 -16.04 -4.25 12.81
N THR A 787 -15.21 -5.11 12.21
CA THR A 787 -14.07 -5.77 12.87
C THR A 787 -12.78 -4.99 12.62
N ILE A 788 -12.10 -4.60 13.69
CA ILE A 788 -10.80 -3.93 13.62
C ILE A 788 -9.69 -4.98 13.55
N THR A 789 -8.88 -4.98 12.48
CA THR A 789 -7.64 -5.77 12.44
C THR A 789 -6.46 -4.91 12.85
N VAL A 790 -5.62 -5.41 13.77
CA VAL A 790 -4.39 -4.75 14.21
C VAL A 790 -3.18 -5.68 14.08
N PRO A 791 -1.95 -5.16 13.89
CA PRO A 791 -0.74 -5.98 13.90
C PRO A 791 -0.52 -6.69 15.25
N ASP A 792 0.18 -7.83 15.23
CA ASP A 792 0.42 -8.65 16.43
C ASP A 792 1.06 -7.87 17.59
N PHE A 793 2.01 -6.97 17.30
CA PHE A 793 2.72 -6.20 18.32
C PHE A 793 1.78 -5.37 19.21
N VAL A 794 0.62 -4.92 18.69
CA VAL A 794 -0.38 -4.17 19.46
C VAL A 794 -0.99 -5.07 20.54
N ILE A 795 -1.37 -6.29 20.17
CA ILE A 795 -1.96 -7.30 21.07
C ILE A 795 -0.91 -7.85 22.05
N HIS A 796 0.36 -7.94 21.62
CA HIS A 796 1.47 -8.48 22.41
C HIS A 796 2.08 -7.48 23.40
N HIS A 797 1.79 -6.17 23.27
CA HIS A 797 2.40 -5.13 24.12
C HIS A 797 1.41 -4.20 24.84
N ALA A 798 0.11 -4.28 24.53
CA ALA A 798 -0.92 -3.50 25.24
C ALA A 798 -1.16 -4.00 26.68
N LYS A 799 -0.80 -3.14 27.64
CA LYS A 799 -1.04 -3.34 29.08
C LYS A 799 -2.42 -2.87 29.51
N ILE A 800 -2.95 -1.86 28.81
CA ILE A 800 -4.20 -1.18 29.14
C ILE A 800 -5.03 -1.09 27.87
N LEU A 801 -6.29 -1.51 27.93
CA LEU A 801 -7.26 -1.41 26.83
C LEU A 801 -8.53 -0.72 27.31
N HIS A 802 -8.87 0.41 26.69
CA HIS A 802 -10.11 1.15 26.95
C HIS A 802 -10.94 1.25 25.67
N VAL A 803 -12.11 0.62 25.65
CA VAL A 803 -13.08 0.72 24.54
C VAL A 803 -14.30 1.48 25.04
N LYS A 804 -14.61 2.63 24.44
CA LYS A 804 -15.73 3.47 24.87
C LYS A 804 -16.51 4.05 23.69
N ASP A 805 -17.83 4.16 23.86
CA ASP A 805 -18.72 4.85 22.91
C ASP A 805 -18.68 4.31 21.47
N SER A 806 -18.24 3.06 21.26
CA SER A 806 -18.12 2.48 19.93
C SER A 806 -19.47 1.98 19.41
N LEU A 807 -19.94 2.62 18.33
CA LEU A 807 -21.21 2.29 17.66
C LEU A 807 -21.06 1.24 16.55
N SER A 808 -19.84 0.87 16.15
CA SER A 808 -19.61 -0.03 15.01
C SER A 808 -18.95 -1.36 15.36
N ILE A 809 -18.26 -1.47 16.50
CA ILE A 809 -17.53 -2.69 16.88
C ILE A 809 -18.48 -3.86 17.21
N THR A 810 -18.13 -5.04 16.70
CA THR A 810 -18.83 -6.31 16.99
C THR A 810 -17.99 -7.30 17.80
N ILE A 811 -16.66 -7.19 17.70
CA ILE A 811 -15.64 -8.02 18.36
C ILE A 811 -14.44 -7.10 18.68
N LEU A 812 -13.74 -7.29 19.81
CA LEU A 812 -12.48 -6.56 20.07
C LEU A 812 -11.46 -6.78 18.94
N PRO A 813 -10.50 -5.85 18.73
CA PRO A 813 -9.54 -6.00 17.65
C PRO A 813 -8.79 -7.32 17.72
N SER A 814 -8.53 -7.87 16.54
CA SER A 814 -7.87 -9.14 16.34
C SER A 814 -6.65 -8.98 15.44
N SER A 815 -5.64 -9.84 15.63
CA SER A 815 -4.58 -10.06 14.65
C SER A 815 -4.86 -11.31 13.81
N VAL A 816 -4.29 -11.35 12.60
CA VAL A 816 -4.34 -12.49 11.68
C VAL A 816 -3.74 -13.76 12.31
N VAL A 817 -2.69 -13.63 13.13
CA VAL A 817 -2.02 -14.77 13.79
C VAL A 817 -2.61 -15.04 15.17
N SER A 818 -2.72 -14.00 16.01
CA SER A 818 -3.08 -14.14 17.43
C SER A 818 -4.58 -14.12 17.75
N GLY A 819 -5.46 -13.87 16.76
CA GLY A 819 -6.89 -13.63 17.03
C GLY A 819 -7.08 -12.44 17.98
N SER A 820 -8.07 -12.49 18.87
CA SER A 820 -8.30 -11.47 19.91
C SER A 820 -7.70 -11.89 21.27
N GLU A 821 -6.54 -12.54 21.29
CA GLU A 821 -5.93 -13.10 22.52
C GLU A 821 -4.86 -12.18 23.16
N TRP A 822 -5.34 -11.19 23.92
CA TRP A 822 -4.54 -10.14 24.57
C TRP A 822 -3.78 -10.66 25.83
N HIS A 823 -2.66 -11.35 25.62
CA HIS A 823 -1.97 -12.11 26.68
C HIS A 823 -1.23 -11.26 27.75
N VAL A 824 -0.74 -10.05 27.42
CA VAL A 824 -0.06 -9.17 28.41
C VAL A 824 -0.97 -8.16 29.09
N LEU A 825 -2.26 -8.11 28.73
CA LEU A 825 -3.23 -7.13 29.19
C LEU A 825 -3.45 -7.24 30.70
N GLU A 826 -3.27 -6.14 31.44
CA GLU A 826 -3.46 -6.09 32.90
C GLU A 826 -4.74 -5.36 33.31
N TRP A 827 -5.18 -4.37 32.52
CA TRP A 827 -6.38 -3.59 32.79
C TRP A 827 -7.21 -3.44 31.52
N CYS A 828 -8.50 -3.75 31.61
CA CYS A 828 -9.44 -3.65 30.50
C CYS A 828 -10.75 -3.00 30.94
N ARG A 829 -11.16 -1.94 30.23
CA ARG A 829 -12.45 -1.26 30.43
C ARG A 829 -13.21 -1.17 29.12
N ILE A 830 -14.47 -1.58 29.13
CA ILE A 830 -15.38 -1.54 27.98
C ILE A 830 -16.69 -0.88 28.41
N GLU A 831 -17.12 0.18 27.74
CA GLU A 831 -18.36 0.89 28.07
C GLU A 831 -19.08 1.42 26.82
N ARG A 832 -20.42 1.52 26.87
CA ARG A 832 -21.25 2.12 25.80
C ARG A 832 -21.03 1.51 24.40
N CYS A 833 -20.88 0.19 24.33
CA CYS A 833 -20.64 -0.57 23.09
C CYS A 833 -21.82 -1.48 22.73
N PRO A 834 -22.92 -0.96 22.13
CA PRO A 834 -24.18 -1.68 22.00
C PRO A 834 -24.19 -2.81 20.96
N LYS A 835 -23.21 -2.86 20.03
CA LYS A 835 -23.11 -3.88 18.98
C LYS A 835 -22.15 -5.03 19.28
N LEU A 836 -21.38 -4.94 20.37
CA LEU A 836 -20.40 -5.96 20.77
C LEU A 836 -21.12 -7.28 21.12
N GLU A 837 -20.82 -8.37 20.43
CA GLU A 837 -21.49 -9.68 20.61
C GLU A 837 -20.70 -10.62 21.54
N TYR A 838 -19.37 -10.51 21.49
CA TYR A 838 -18.42 -11.16 22.39
C TYR A 838 -17.16 -10.32 22.50
N VAL A 839 -16.49 -10.37 23.65
CA VAL A 839 -15.33 -9.53 23.93
C VAL A 839 -14.04 -10.19 23.44
N PHE A 840 -13.76 -11.42 23.85
CA PHE A 840 -12.56 -12.17 23.47
C PHE A 840 -12.93 -13.43 22.68
N GLU A 841 -12.35 -13.55 21.47
CA GLU A 841 -12.47 -14.74 20.61
C GLU A 841 -11.18 -15.57 20.61
N PRO A 842 -11.26 -16.91 20.77
CA PRO A 842 -10.13 -17.82 20.67
C PRO A 842 -9.33 -17.70 19.36
N GLY A 843 -7.99 -17.71 19.47
CA GLY A 843 -7.08 -17.87 18.34
C GLY A 843 -7.06 -19.30 17.79
N HIS A 844 -6.56 -19.49 16.57
CA HIS A 844 -6.45 -20.81 15.92
C HIS A 844 -5.24 -21.65 16.41
N ILE A 845 -4.52 -21.20 17.44
CA ILE A 845 -3.27 -21.82 17.90
C ILE A 845 -3.57 -23.14 18.63
N ARG A 846 -3.42 -24.26 17.91
CA ARG A 846 -3.61 -25.61 18.47
C ARG A 846 -2.46 -25.98 19.40
N GLY A 847 -2.78 -26.30 20.66
CA GLY A 847 -1.93 -27.13 21.52
C GLY A 847 -1.06 -26.42 22.57
N GLN A 848 -1.39 -25.19 22.97
CA GLN A 848 -0.75 -24.51 24.11
C GLN A 848 -1.79 -24.16 25.20
N SER A 849 -1.36 -24.16 26.46
CA SER A 849 -2.10 -23.58 27.58
C SER A 849 -1.96 -22.06 27.56
N PHE A 850 -3.05 -21.35 27.79
CA PHE A 850 -3.14 -19.89 27.71
C PHE A 850 -3.31 -19.27 29.10
N GLU A 851 -2.48 -18.28 29.44
CA GLU A 851 -2.50 -17.60 30.74
C GLU A 851 -2.72 -16.09 30.56
N TYR A 852 -3.81 -15.56 31.13
CA TYR A 852 -4.13 -14.13 31.12
C TYR A 852 -3.53 -13.42 32.33
N LYS A 853 -2.83 -12.31 32.09
CA LYS A 853 -2.30 -11.41 33.14
C LYS A 853 -3.28 -10.32 33.57
N LEU A 854 -4.56 -10.51 33.25
CA LEU A 854 -5.62 -9.53 33.46
C LEU A 854 -5.95 -9.43 34.94
N LYS A 855 -5.75 -8.24 35.53
CA LYS A 855 -6.01 -7.93 36.94
C LYS A 855 -7.36 -7.25 37.13
N THR A 856 -7.66 -6.28 36.28
CA THR A 856 -8.90 -5.48 36.33
C THR A 856 -9.68 -5.65 35.04
N PHE A 857 -10.92 -6.12 35.14
CA PHE A 857 -11.89 -6.13 34.05
C PHE A 857 -13.15 -5.35 34.42
N TRP A 858 -13.48 -4.34 33.62
CA TRP A 858 -14.67 -3.53 33.75
C TRP A 858 -15.50 -3.58 32.45
N ALA A 859 -16.74 -4.04 32.52
CA ALA A 859 -17.67 -3.92 31.40
C ALA A 859 -18.99 -3.29 31.84
N SER A 860 -19.44 -2.25 31.13
CA SER A 860 -20.75 -1.64 31.33
C SER A 860 -21.49 -1.47 30.00
N GLN A 861 -22.82 -1.63 30.04
CA GLN A 861 -23.74 -1.26 28.95
C GLN A 861 -23.56 -2.07 27.64
N LEU A 862 -23.22 -3.36 27.74
CA LEU A 862 -23.04 -4.26 26.58
C LEU A 862 -24.35 -4.97 26.20
N LEU A 863 -25.21 -4.29 25.42
CA LEU A 863 -26.58 -4.76 25.12
C LEU A 863 -26.66 -6.07 24.32
N LYS A 864 -25.69 -6.35 23.44
CA LYS A 864 -25.68 -7.55 22.60
C LYS A 864 -24.76 -8.67 23.09
N ALA A 865 -23.91 -8.41 24.08
CA ALA A 865 -22.88 -9.37 24.49
C ALA A 865 -23.53 -10.58 25.17
N TYR A 866 -23.32 -11.77 24.61
CA TYR A 866 -23.77 -13.03 25.20
C TYR A 866 -22.70 -13.68 26.09
N TYR A 867 -21.42 -13.46 25.75
CA TYR A 867 -20.27 -14.05 26.42
C TYR A 867 -19.15 -13.01 26.47
N ILE A 868 -18.43 -12.89 27.58
CA ILE A 868 -17.20 -12.08 27.59
C ILE A 868 -16.10 -12.87 26.86
N TRP A 869 -15.82 -14.11 27.27
CA TRP A 869 -14.96 -15.03 26.53
C TRP A 869 -15.79 -16.06 25.75
N LYS A 870 -15.62 -16.12 24.42
CA LYS A 870 -16.32 -17.04 23.54
C LYS A 870 -15.81 -18.48 23.71
N TRP A 871 -16.72 -19.45 23.81
CA TRP A 871 -16.38 -20.88 23.77
C TRP A 871 -15.84 -21.26 22.39
N GLY A 872 -14.68 -21.92 22.34
CA GLY A 872 -14.17 -22.61 21.14
C GLY A 872 -14.68 -24.05 21.04
N GLU A 873 -14.36 -24.74 19.94
CA GLU A 873 -14.44 -26.22 19.89
C GLU A 873 -13.66 -26.86 21.05
N PRO A 874 -13.99 -28.10 21.48
CA PRO A 874 -13.31 -28.83 22.55
C PRO A 874 -11.88 -29.26 22.15
N SER A 875 -11.03 -28.25 21.96
CA SER A 875 -9.59 -28.31 21.81
C SER A 875 -8.95 -28.25 23.20
N ILE A 876 -7.79 -28.90 23.36
CA ILE A 876 -7.10 -29.05 24.66
C ILE A 876 -6.35 -27.75 25.02
N VAL A 877 -7.08 -26.64 25.11
CA VAL A 877 -6.56 -25.28 25.39
C VAL A 877 -7.12 -24.83 26.73
N TYR A 878 -6.31 -25.00 27.77
CA TYR A 878 -6.60 -24.53 29.12
C TYR A 878 -6.46 -23.00 29.15
N ARG A 879 -7.48 -22.27 29.62
CA ARG A 879 -7.39 -20.82 29.89
C ARG A 879 -7.27 -20.61 31.40
N ILE A 880 -6.19 -19.94 31.81
CA ILE A 880 -5.83 -19.65 33.20
C ILE A 880 -5.91 -18.14 33.40
N CYS A 881 -6.44 -17.70 34.53
CA CYS A 881 -6.66 -16.28 34.87
C CYS A 881 -6.44 -16.12 36.37
N ASP A 882 -5.21 -16.35 36.81
CA ASP A 882 -4.84 -16.38 38.23
C ASP A 882 -4.65 -14.97 38.79
N ASP A 883 -4.22 -14.01 37.95
CA ASP A 883 -3.92 -12.61 38.30
C ASP A 883 -5.16 -11.71 38.49
N LEU A 884 -6.37 -12.18 38.16
CA LEU A 884 -7.59 -11.36 38.18
C LEU A 884 -7.98 -11.01 39.62
N THR A 885 -7.94 -9.71 39.97
CA THR A 885 -8.31 -9.18 41.29
C THR A 885 -9.68 -8.51 41.32
N TYR A 886 -10.09 -7.87 40.22
CA TYR A 886 -11.30 -7.06 40.16
C TYR A 886 -12.09 -7.34 38.87
N LEU A 887 -13.35 -7.77 39.02
CA LEU A 887 -14.30 -7.95 37.92
C LEU A 887 -15.60 -7.18 38.19
N HIS A 888 -15.92 -6.20 37.34
CA HIS A 888 -17.17 -5.44 37.41
C HIS A 888 -17.97 -5.58 36.10
N LEU A 889 -19.27 -5.88 36.24
CA LEU A 889 -20.23 -6.01 35.15
C LEU A 889 -21.50 -5.23 35.44
N ASP A 890 -21.90 -4.38 34.51
CA ASP A 890 -23.06 -3.50 34.65
C ASP A 890 -23.86 -3.38 33.34
N PHE A 891 -25.19 -3.32 33.42
CA PHE A 891 -26.11 -3.26 32.28
C PHE A 891 -25.73 -4.16 31.08
N CYS A 892 -25.39 -5.43 31.34
CA CYS A 892 -25.12 -6.45 30.31
C CYS A 892 -26.27 -7.49 30.28
N PRO A 893 -27.47 -7.13 29.78
CA PRO A 893 -28.70 -7.89 30.03
C PRO A 893 -28.72 -9.28 29.40
N ARG A 894 -28.00 -9.50 28.29
CA ARG A 894 -27.99 -10.75 27.50
C ARG A 894 -26.82 -11.68 27.81
N LEU A 895 -25.96 -11.28 28.75
CA LEU A 895 -24.74 -11.99 29.10
C LEU A 895 -25.09 -13.28 29.82
N VAL A 896 -24.75 -14.44 29.26
CA VAL A 896 -25.10 -15.77 29.81
C VAL A 896 -24.01 -16.31 30.73
N HIS A 897 -22.74 -16.10 30.37
CA HIS A 897 -21.57 -16.45 31.19
C HIS A 897 -20.34 -15.60 30.85
N ILE A 898 -19.33 -15.61 31.73
CA ILE A 898 -18.13 -14.77 31.60
C ILE A 898 -16.93 -15.58 31.09
N LEU A 899 -16.38 -16.49 31.89
CA LEU A 899 -15.21 -17.31 31.52
C LEU A 899 -15.41 -18.80 31.85
N PRO A 900 -15.35 -19.72 30.88
CA PRO A 900 -15.39 -21.15 31.14
C PRO A 900 -14.09 -21.69 31.76
N LEU A 901 -14.23 -22.44 32.85
CA LEU A 901 -13.15 -23.08 33.62
C LEU A 901 -12.76 -24.44 33.05
N GLY A 902 -11.47 -24.59 32.72
CA GLY A 902 -10.87 -25.89 32.39
C GLY A 902 -10.51 -26.71 33.64
N LEU A 903 -10.70 -28.03 33.58
CA LEU A 903 -10.31 -28.96 34.65
C LEU A 903 -8.87 -29.45 34.47
N LEU A 904 -7.99 -29.15 35.44
CA LEU A 904 -6.66 -29.72 35.56
C LEU A 904 -6.74 -31.17 36.09
N MET A 905 -7.04 -32.12 35.21
CA MET A 905 -7.02 -33.56 35.53
C MET A 905 -5.60 -34.14 35.40
N ASN A 906 -4.69 -33.75 36.29
CA ASN A 906 -3.38 -34.41 36.40
C ASN A 906 -3.55 -35.84 36.94
N THR A 907 -3.32 -36.85 36.08
CA THR A 907 -3.43 -38.27 36.44
C THR A 907 -2.22 -38.81 37.22
N SER A 908 -1.70 -38.04 38.19
CA SER A 908 -0.54 -38.42 39.01
C SER A 908 -0.60 -37.84 40.42
N ARG A 909 -1.53 -38.36 41.23
CA ARG A 909 -1.43 -38.57 42.69
C ARG A 909 -0.63 -37.54 43.52
N GLU A 910 -0.87 -36.25 43.33
CA GLU A 910 -0.59 -35.20 44.30
C GLU A 910 -1.78 -34.23 44.33
N GLU A 911 -2.13 -33.73 45.51
CA GLU A 911 -3.30 -32.88 45.75
C GLU A 911 -3.04 -31.43 45.33
N GLY A 912 -2.79 -31.21 44.04
CA GLY A 912 -2.73 -29.88 43.44
C GLY A 912 -4.14 -29.39 43.11
N ALA A 913 -4.67 -28.44 43.89
CA ALA A 913 -5.99 -27.86 43.63
C ALA A 913 -6.02 -27.05 42.32
N ASN A 914 -7.19 -26.94 41.69
CA ASN A 914 -7.43 -25.94 40.64
C ASN A 914 -7.10 -24.54 41.20
N HIS A 915 -6.35 -23.73 40.44
CA HIS A 915 -5.79 -22.47 40.94
C HIS A 915 -6.24 -21.19 40.20
N SER A 916 -7.13 -21.33 39.22
CA SER A 916 -7.83 -20.20 38.58
C SER A 916 -8.49 -19.29 39.61
N PHE A 917 -8.31 -17.97 39.44
CA PHE A 917 -8.83 -16.92 40.32
C PHE A 917 -8.28 -16.88 41.75
N ARG A 918 -7.05 -17.38 42.00
CA ARG A 918 -6.34 -17.24 43.28
C ARG A 918 -6.33 -15.82 43.85
N CYS A 919 -6.29 -14.80 42.99
CA CYS A 919 -6.17 -13.40 43.39
C CYS A 919 -7.49 -12.61 43.37
N LEU A 920 -8.65 -13.25 43.11
CA LEU A 920 -9.92 -12.51 42.95
C LEU A 920 -10.44 -11.96 44.29
N GLU A 921 -10.33 -10.65 44.45
CA GLU A 921 -10.72 -9.91 45.66
C GLU A 921 -12.15 -9.36 45.54
N THR A 922 -12.52 -8.83 44.36
CA THR A 922 -13.80 -8.14 44.15
C THR A 922 -14.53 -8.65 42.91
N LEU A 923 -15.81 -9.01 43.10
CA LEU A 923 -16.74 -9.40 42.05
C LEU A 923 -18.02 -8.57 42.18
N GLU A 924 -18.25 -7.66 41.23
CA GLU A 924 -19.42 -6.78 41.16
C GLU A 924 -20.26 -7.11 39.93
N ILE A 925 -21.55 -7.39 40.13
CA ILE A 925 -22.47 -7.73 39.04
C ILE A 925 -23.79 -6.99 39.27
N MET A 926 -24.10 -6.06 38.38
CA MET A 926 -25.27 -5.21 38.41
C MET A 926 -26.07 -5.37 37.12
N TRP A 927 -27.40 -5.48 37.22
CA TRP A 927 -28.33 -5.42 36.08
C TRP A 927 -28.06 -6.39 34.90
N CYS A 928 -27.45 -7.54 35.14
CA CYS A 928 -27.16 -8.58 34.15
C CYS A 928 -28.21 -9.71 34.18
N GLY A 929 -29.34 -9.52 33.49
CA GLY A 929 -30.55 -10.34 33.64
C GLY A 929 -30.46 -11.81 33.19
N ASP A 930 -29.82 -12.10 32.05
CA ASP A 930 -29.70 -13.46 31.50
C ASP A 930 -28.51 -14.26 32.09
N LEU A 931 -27.77 -13.70 33.06
CA LEU A 931 -26.54 -14.30 33.59
C LEU A 931 -26.85 -15.53 34.44
N ARG A 932 -26.41 -16.70 33.97
CA ARG A 932 -26.68 -18.00 34.61
C ARG A 932 -25.50 -18.50 35.44
N GLU A 933 -24.31 -18.43 34.87
CA GLU A 933 -23.09 -18.97 35.46
C GLU A 933 -21.95 -17.99 35.22
N VAL A 934 -21.33 -17.49 36.30
CA VAL A 934 -20.18 -16.58 36.19
C VAL A 934 -18.99 -17.33 35.57
N PHE A 935 -18.70 -18.51 36.11
CA PHE A 935 -17.57 -19.35 35.73
C PHE A 935 -18.00 -20.81 35.45
N PRO A 936 -18.59 -21.11 34.26
CA PRO A 936 -19.06 -22.45 33.92
C PRO A 936 -17.91 -23.48 33.87
N LEU A 937 -18.11 -24.66 34.45
CA LEU A 937 -17.13 -25.77 34.44
C LEU A 937 -17.26 -26.63 33.18
N ASP A 938 -16.15 -27.01 32.54
CA ASP A 938 -16.18 -27.95 31.41
C ASP A 938 -16.60 -29.37 31.84
N LEU A 939 -17.88 -29.66 31.64
CA LEU A 939 -18.51 -30.92 31.98
C LEU A 939 -18.25 -32.04 30.94
N GLN A 940 -17.77 -31.76 29.73
CA GLN A 940 -17.62 -32.82 28.70
C GLN A 940 -16.52 -33.82 29.05
N LEU A 941 -15.42 -33.36 29.66
CA LEU A 941 -14.35 -34.22 30.17
C LEU A 941 -14.84 -35.23 31.23
N SER A 942 -15.86 -34.87 32.03
CA SER A 942 -16.44 -35.77 33.03
C SER A 942 -17.15 -36.98 32.40
N GLN A 943 -17.82 -36.78 31.25
CA GLN A 943 -18.55 -37.83 30.55
C GLN A 943 -17.60 -38.81 29.88
N LEU A 944 -16.53 -38.32 29.25
CA LEU A 944 -15.44 -39.13 28.70
C LEU A 944 -14.73 -39.97 29.78
N SER A 945 -14.50 -39.40 30.97
CA SER A 945 -13.94 -40.11 32.12
C SER A 945 -14.84 -41.26 32.59
N GLN A 946 -16.15 -41.02 32.77
CA GLN A 946 -17.10 -42.08 33.11
C GLN A 946 -17.16 -43.17 32.03
N GLN A 947 -17.08 -42.80 30.74
CA GLN A 947 -17.10 -43.76 29.64
C GLN A 947 -15.82 -44.63 29.64
N GLN A 948 -14.64 -44.04 29.88
CA GLN A 948 -13.40 -44.80 30.07
C GLN A 948 -13.45 -45.71 31.30
N GLN A 949 -13.99 -45.26 32.44
CA GLN A 949 -14.15 -46.12 33.62
C GLN A 949 -15.07 -47.31 33.32
N ARG A 950 -16.20 -47.09 32.64
CA ARG A 950 -17.09 -48.17 32.18
C ARG A 950 -16.35 -49.14 31.25
N GLN A 951 -15.58 -48.64 30.29
CA GLN A 951 -14.77 -49.49 29.40
C GLN A 951 -13.70 -50.28 30.15
N ARG A 952 -12.97 -49.69 31.11
CA ARG A 952 -11.99 -50.38 31.96
C ARG A 952 -12.65 -51.47 32.81
N HIS A 953 -13.83 -51.21 33.37
CA HIS A 953 -14.60 -52.24 34.09
C HIS A 953 -15.08 -53.36 33.17
N LEU A 954 -15.49 -53.05 31.94
CA LEU A 954 -15.92 -54.03 30.94
C LEU A 954 -14.74 -54.90 30.49
N LEU A 955 -13.59 -54.30 30.22
CA LEU A 955 -12.33 -55.00 29.91
C LEU A 955 -11.87 -55.89 31.08
N SER A 956 -11.95 -55.39 32.32
CA SER A 956 -11.63 -56.16 33.54
C SER A 956 -12.56 -57.38 33.69
N ARG A 957 -13.87 -57.22 33.47
CA ARG A 957 -14.83 -58.35 33.48
C ARG A 957 -14.55 -59.36 32.37
N LEU A 958 -14.20 -58.90 31.15
CA LEU A 958 -13.85 -59.78 30.03
C LEU A 958 -12.55 -60.56 30.32
N LEU A 959 -11.53 -59.92 30.87
CA LEU A 959 -10.29 -60.58 31.31
C LEU A 959 -10.55 -61.61 32.42
N GLN A 960 -11.42 -61.29 33.38
CA GLN A 960 -11.80 -62.21 34.46
C GLN A 960 -12.64 -63.40 33.95
N GLN A 961 -13.53 -63.17 32.97
CA GLN A 961 -14.24 -64.25 32.27
C GLN A 961 -13.29 -65.15 31.47
N ARG A 962 -12.32 -64.56 30.76
CA ARG A 962 -11.29 -65.30 30.04
C ARG A 962 -10.47 -66.19 30.99
N GLN A 963 -10.01 -65.66 32.13
CA GLN A 963 -9.30 -66.46 33.13
C GLN A 963 -10.15 -67.63 33.68
N ARG A 964 -11.46 -67.42 33.91
CA ARG A 964 -12.37 -68.50 34.32
C ARG A 964 -12.53 -69.57 33.24
N LEU A 965 -12.63 -69.17 31.97
CA LEU A 965 -12.70 -70.11 30.84
C LEU A 965 -11.39 -70.90 30.68
N GLU A 966 -10.23 -70.24 30.81
CA GLU A 966 -8.93 -70.91 30.80
C GLU A 966 -8.77 -71.91 31.97
N GLN A 967 -9.26 -71.58 33.17
CA GLN A 967 -9.29 -72.51 34.31
C GLN A 967 -10.21 -73.72 34.06
N LEU A 968 -11.42 -73.51 33.53
CA LEU A 968 -12.34 -74.60 33.18
C LEU A 968 -11.72 -75.52 32.11
N TRP A 969 -11.08 -74.95 31.08
CA TRP A 969 -10.37 -75.72 30.05
C TRP A 969 -9.22 -76.56 30.62
N GLN A 970 -8.47 -76.03 31.60
CA GLN A 970 -7.45 -76.83 32.28
C GLN A 970 -8.06 -77.96 33.13
N GLN A 971 -9.20 -77.71 33.78
CA GLN A 971 -9.89 -78.70 34.60
C GLN A 971 -10.50 -79.83 33.76
N GLU A 972 -11.10 -79.52 32.61
CA GLU A 972 -11.61 -80.47 31.63
C GLU A 972 -10.48 -81.33 31.04
N ARG A 973 -9.38 -80.70 30.60
CA ARG A 973 -8.18 -81.41 30.12
C ARG A 973 -7.55 -82.32 31.19
N GLN A 974 -7.60 -81.93 32.47
CA GLN A 974 -7.18 -82.79 33.59
C GLN A 974 -8.11 -84.00 33.76
N GLN A 975 -9.43 -83.83 33.60
CA GLN A 975 -10.41 -84.92 33.65
C GLN A 975 -10.25 -85.90 32.48
N GLU A 976 -10.02 -85.43 31.26
CA GLU A 976 -9.71 -86.31 30.11
C GLU A 976 -8.45 -87.15 30.37
N LEU A 977 -7.39 -86.55 30.91
CA LEU A 977 -6.14 -87.24 31.28
C LEU A 977 -6.34 -88.27 32.41
N GLN A 978 -7.26 -88.01 33.36
CA GLN A 978 -7.68 -88.99 34.36
C GLN A 978 -8.47 -90.14 33.71
N LEU A 979 -9.40 -89.84 32.81
CA LEU A 979 -10.20 -90.85 32.10
C LEU A 979 -9.31 -91.78 31.26
N GLN A 980 -8.38 -91.23 30.48
CA GLN A 980 -7.42 -92.02 29.68
C GLN A 980 -6.51 -92.89 30.55
N LYS A 981 -6.12 -92.44 31.76
CA LYS A 981 -5.38 -93.27 32.72
C LYS A 981 -6.23 -94.42 33.25
N LEU A 982 -7.49 -94.16 33.57
CA LEU A 982 -8.44 -95.18 34.03
C LEU A 982 -8.72 -96.23 32.93
N GLU A 983 -8.89 -95.79 31.69
CA GLU A 983 -9.06 -96.69 30.53
C GLU A 983 -7.82 -97.56 30.30
N ARG A 984 -6.61 -96.98 30.38
CA ARG A 984 -5.36 -97.77 30.31
C ARG A 984 -5.26 -98.79 31.44
N GLN A 985 -5.61 -98.42 32.68
CA GLN A 985 -5.67 -99.38 33.80
C GLN A 985 -6.70 -100.50 33.53
N ARG A 986 -7.88 -100.16 33.01
CA ARG A 986 -8.92 -101.13 32.68
C ARG A 986 -8.51 -102.08 31.54
N GLN A 987 -7.79 -101.58 30.53
CA GLN A 987 -7.19 -102.41 29.49
C GLN A 987 -6.10 -103.34 30.03
N LEU A 988 -5.24 -102.85 30.93
CA LEU A 988 -4.24 -103.68 31.63
C LEU A 988 -4.89 -104.77 32.50
N GLN A 989 -5.97 -104.46 33.22
CA GLN A 989 -6.76 -105.46 33.97
C GLN A 989 -7.37 -106.51 33.04
N LEU A 990 -8.01 -106.09 31.93
CA LEU A 990 -8.55 -107.01 30.93
C LEU A 990 -7.45 -107.88 30.27
N GLN A 991 -6.24 -107.36 30.13
CA GLN A 991 -5.09 -108.10 29.61
C GLN A 991 -4.57 -109.13 30.64
N GLN A 992 -4.52 -108.78 31.93
CA GLN A 992 -4.24 -109.71 33.03
C GLN A 992 -5.33 -110.78 33.16
N GLU A 993 -6.62 -110.44 33.10
CA GLU A 993 -7.70 -111.43 33.09
C GLU A 993 -7.60 -112.38 31.91
N ARG A 994 -7.25 -111.90 30.71
CA ARG A 994 -7.00 -112.76 29.53
C ARG A 994 -5.79 -113.67 29.73
N GLN A 995 -4.72 -113.21 30.36
CA GLN A 995 -3.59 -114.09 30.74
C GLN A 995 -3.99 -115.14 31.78
N LEU A 996 -4.73 -114.75 32.83
CA LEU A 996 -5.23 -115.66 33.85
C LEU A 996 -6.22 -116.68 33.28
N ARG A 997 -7.10 -116.29 32.35
CA ARG A 997 -7.97 -117.24 31.63
C ARG A 997 -7.16 -118.25 30.81
N ARG A 998 -6.16 -117.81 30.04
CA ARG A 998 -5.26 -118.71 29.31
C ARG A 998 -4.54 -119.67 30.25
N GLN A 999 -3.94 -119.18 31.35
CA GLN A 999 -3.32 -120.05 32.35
C GLN A 999 -4.29 -121.05 32.98
N ARG A 1000 -5.58 -120.68 33.11
CA ARG A 1000 -6.62 -121.56 33.63
C ARG A 1000 -7.07 -122.59 32.58
N GLU A 1001 -7.16 -122.20 31.31
CA GLU A 1001 -7.40 -123.07 30.16
C GLU A 1001 -6.24 -124.07 29.97
N ASP A 1002 -4.98 -123.62 30.11
CA ASP A 1002 -3.77 -124.48 30.12
C ASP A 1002 -3.79 -125.45 31.31
N LEU A 1003 -4.20 -125.01 32.50
CA LEU A 1003 -4.37 -125.86 33.69
C LEU A 1003 -5.54 -126.84 33.56
N GLU A 1004 -6.61 -126.47 32.86
CA GLU A 1004 -7.74 -127.35 32.55
C GLU A 1004 -7.38 -128.36 31.47
N GLN A 1005 -6.57 -128.00 30.46
CA GLN A 1005 -5.94 -128.94 29.54
C GLN A 1005 -5.03 -129.93 30.28
N GLN A 1006 -4.13 -129.46 31.16
CA GLN A 1006 -3.31 -130.35 31.99
C GLN A 1006 -4.13 -131.24 32.93
N ARG A 1007 -5.36 -130.83 33.31
CA ARG A 1007 -6.31 -131.68 34.06
C ARG A 1007 -7.01 -132.69 33.16
N GLN A 1008 -7.38 -132.33 31.94
CA GLN A 1008 -7.99 -133.22 30.96
C GLN A 1008 -7.00 -134.28 30.46
N GLU A 1009 -5.73 -133.91 30.22
CA GLU A 1009 -4.64 -134.85 29.92
C GLU A 1009 -4.32 -135.82 31.05
N ARG A 1010 -4.72 -135.50 32.30
CA ARG A 1010 -4.61 -136.39 33.47
C ARG A 1010 -5.89 -137.14 33.81
N ALA A 1011 -6.93 -137.06 32.98
CA ALA A 1011 -8.26 -137.58 33.31
C ALA A 1011 -9.02 -138.26 32.15
N LEU A 1012 -8.35 -139.09 31.33
CA LEU A 1012 -8.88 -140.25 30.57
C LEU A 1012 -7.67 -141.05 30.02
N PRO A 1013 -7.76 -142.37 29.74
CA PRO A 1013 -8.99 -143.11 29.53
C PRO A 1013 -9.30 -144.27 30.50
N VAL A 1014 -10.59 -144.55 30.54
CA VAL A 1014 -11.27 -145.75 31.03
C VAL A 1014 -10.83 -147.01 30.24
N GLN A 1015 -10.84 -148.15 30.95
CA GLN A 1015 -10.98 -149.55 30.51
C GLN A 1015 -10.63 -149.91 29.04
N LEU A 1016 -9.61 -150.76 28.87
CA LEU A 1016 -9.50 -151.63 27.70
C LEU A 1016 -8.87 -153.00 28.06
N GLN A 1017 -9.53 -153.74 28.95
CA GLN A 1017 -9.25 -155.17 29.17
C GLN A 1017 -10.52 -155.95 29.58
N GLY A 1018 -11.55 -155.86 28.72
CA GLY A 1018 -12.78 -156.65 28.78
C GLY A 1018 -12.84 -157.77 27.74
N LEU A 1019 -11.69 -158.27 27.25
CA LEU A 1019 -11.60 -159.15 26.07
C LEU A 1019 -10.63 -160.35 26.25
N GLU A 1020 -10.50 -160.88 27.46
CA GLU A 1020 -9.80 -162.17 27.71
C GLU A 1020 -10.64 -163.24 28.42
N LEU A 1021 -11.93 -162.98 28.73
CA LEU A 1021 -12.79 -163.96 29.40
C LEU A 1021 -13.64 -164.84 28.45
N GLU A 1022 -13.87 -164.41 27.21
CA GLU A 1022 -14.70 -165.16 26.23
C GLU A 1022 -13.88 -166.03 25.25
N ARG A 1023 -12.55 -165.94 25.26
CA ARG A 1023 -11.69 -166.73 24.35
C ARG A 1023 -11.23 -168.09 24.91
N LEU A 1024 -11.53 -168.39 26.18
CA LEU A 1024 -11.19 -169.66 26.85
C LEU A 1024 -12.41 -170.52 27.23
N GLN A 1025 -13.56 -170.33 26.58
CA GLN A 1025 -14.63 -171.36 26.53
C GLN A 1025 -14.54 -172.27 25.28
N LEU A 1026 -13.61 -172.00 24.37
CA LEU A 1026 -13.50 -172.70 23.07
C LEU A 1026 -12.22 -173.53 22.88
N GLN A 1027 -11.29 -173.51 23.83
CA GLN A 1027 -10.39 -174.64 24.08
C GLN A 1027 -10.99 -175.50 25.20
N GLU A 1028 -11.82 -176.47 24.85
CA GLU A 1028 -11.35 -177.86 24.70
C GLU A 1028 -11.32 -178.54 26.08
N LYS A 1029 -12.37 -179.27 26.50
CA LYS A 1029 -13.26 -180.15 25.70
C LYS A 1029 -12.52 -181.27 24.92
N GLU A 1030 -11.20 -181.19 24.76
CA GLU A 1030 -10.30 -182.29 24.35
C GLU A 1030 -9.55 -182.97 25.51
N ARG A 1031 -9.74 -182.53 26.77
CA ARG A 1031 -9.26 -183.28 27.96
C ARG A 1031 -10.37 -183.73 28.92
N ARG A 1032 -11.40 -184.34 28.33
CA ARG A 1032 -11.90 -185.62 28.88
C ARG A 1032 -11.01 -186.73 28.31
N LEU A 1033 -10.77 -187.81 29.06
CA LEU A 1033 -9.97 -189.00 28.69
C LEU A 1033 -8.43 -188.92 28.90
N ARG A 1034 -8.00 -188.60 30.12
CA ARG A 1034 -6.98 -189.36 30.88
C ARG A 1034 -6.93 -188.90 32.34
#